data_AF-P16081-F1
#
_entry.id   AF-P16081-F1
#
_cell.length_a   1.000
_cell.length_b   1.000
_cell.length_c   1.000
_cell.angle_alpha   90.00
_cell.angle_beta   90.00
_cell.angle_gamma   90.00
#
_symmetry.space_group_name_H-M   'P 1'
#
loop_
_entity.id
_entity.type
_entity.pdbx_description
1 polymer ?
#
loop_
_entity_poly.entity_id
_entity_poly.type
_entity_poly.pdbx_seq_one_letter_code
_entity_poly.pdbx_strand_id
1 'polypeptide(L)'
;MAASVQPRQFGHLEPGSAPVRGAASSNGAKAYPPANGIPRRADSPVRGCGFPPLVSPPPRKPPSDGSDDEEEEQEDWRELYGSHLQLEVEPPVRDARDEGTADAWIERNPSLIRLTGKHPLNCEPPLARLMHHGFITPAALHYVRNHGAVPRGDWSTWTVDVTGLVKRPMRLTMDELVNGFPAVEIPVTLVCAGNRRKEQNMVQQTVGFNWGAAGVSTSVWRGARLRDVLRRCGIMPSKGGALNVCFEGAEDLPGGGGSKYGTSITRQWALDPSRDIMLAYMQNGEPLLPDHGFPVRAIIPGCIGGRMVKWVKRIIVTTAESDNYYHYKDNRVLPSHVDAELANADAWWYKPEYIINELNVNSVITTPGHDEILPINGITTQRGYTMKGYAYSGGGKRITRVEVTLDGGETWLVCVLDLPEKPTKYGKHWCWCFWSVEVEVLDLLGAKEIAVRAWDQSHNTQPEKLIWNLMGMMNNCWFKVKVNVCRPHKGEIGLVFEHPTQPGNQTGGWMARQKHLETAEAAAPGLKRSTSTPFMNTTDGKQFTMSEVRKHSSQDSAWIVVHGHVYDCTAFLKDHPGGADSILINAGTDCTEEFDAIHSDKAKALLDTYRIGELITTGAGYSSDNSVHGASNLSQLAPIREAIKAPAPVALSSPRDKVPCQLVDKKELSRDVRLFRFALPSSDQVLGLPVGKHIFVCASIEGKLCMRAYTPTSMVDEVGHFDLLIKVYFKNEHPKFPDGGLMTQYLDSLPVGAYIDVKGPLGHVEYTGRGEFVINGKPRNARRLAMIAGGSGITPMYQVIQSVLRDQPEDTTEMHLVYANRTEDDILLRDELDRWAAEYPDRLKVWYVIDQVKRPEEGWKYGVGFVTEEVLREHVPEGGDDTLALACGPPPMIKFAVSPNLEKMKYDMANSFIVF
;
A
#
# COMPACT_ATOMS: atom_id res chain seq x y z
N MET A 1 2.46 -8.65 11.68
CA MET A 1 2.19 -9.33 10.39
C MET A 1 3.19 -8.84 9.34
N ALA A 2 4.31 -9.57 9.19
CA ALA A 2 5.27 -9.64 8.08
C ALA A 2 6.61 -10.15 8.65
N ALA A 3 6.89 -11.45 8.48
CA ALA A 3 8.18 -12.06 8.84
C ALA A 3 8.95 -12.40 7.56
N SER A 4 10.18 -11.91 7.46
CA SER A 4 11.13 -12.22 6.38
C SER A 4 12.00 -13.45 6.72
N VAL A 5 12.26 -14.30 5.74
CA VAL A 5 13.31 -15.33 5.75
C VAL A 5 14.59 -14.72 5.14
N GLN A 6 15.76 -14.92 5.76
CA GLN A 6 17.09 -14.56 5.21
C GLN A 6 17.65 -15.71 4.33
N PRO A 7 18.37 -15.43 3.22
CA PRO A 7 19.19 -16.44 2.55
C PRO A 7 20.63 -16.46 3.10
N ARG A 8 21.17 -17.67 3.27
CA ARG A 8 22.56 -17.97 3.67
C ARG A 8 23.54 -17.57 2.57
N GLN A 9 24.64 -16.91 2.93
CA GLN A 9 25.81 -16.72 2.07
C GLN A 9 26.60 -18.03 1.95
N PHE A 10 26.87 -18.46 0.71
CA PHE A 10 27.88 -19.47 0.40
C PHE A 10 29.27 -18.83 0.45
N GLY A 11 30.16 -19.40 1.26
CA GLY A 11 31.55 -18.98 1.38
C GLY A 11 32.38 -19.43 0.18
N HIS A 12 33.28 -18.55 -0.27
CA HIS A 12 34.44 -18.92 -1.05
C HIS A 12 35.69 -18.87 -0.15
N LEU A 13 36.50 -19.92 -0.28
CA LEU A 13 37.73 -20.20 0.45
C LEU A 13 38.83 -19.15 0.24
N GLU A 14 39.45 -18.76 1.36
CA GLU A 14 40.75 -18.09 1.57
C GLU A 14 41.97 -18.97 1.12
N PRO A 15 43.28 -18.61 1.29
CA PRO A 15 43.89 -17.52 2.10
C PRO A 15 45.12 -16.78 1.48
N GLY A 16 45.61 -15.72 2.15
CA GLY A 16 46.89 -15.09 1.81
C GLY A 16 47.37 -13.92 2.71
N SER A 17 47.81 -14.26 3.92
CA SER A 17 48.77 -13.57 4.83
C SER A 17 49.32 -12.16 4.51
N ALA A 18 49.18 -11.20 5.46
CA ALA A 18 50.28 -10.51 6.18
C ALA A 18 49.78 -9.25 6.95
N PRO A 19 50.13 -9.05 8.25
CA PRO A 19 49.90 -7.81 8.98
C PRO A 19 51.19 -6.98 9.18
N VAL A 20 51.08 -5.68 9.53
CA VAL A 20 51.87 -4.94 10.56
C VAL A 20 51.75 -3.40 10.43
N ARG A 21 51.20 -2.80 11.51
CA ARG A 21 51.51 -1.53 12.25
C ARG A 21 51.74 -0.18 11.56
N GLY A 22 51.16 0.88 12.16
CA GLY A 22 51.84 2.19 12.29
C GLY A 22 51.00 3.45 12.56
N ALA A 23 50.73 3.75 13.84
CA ALA A 23 50.77 5.07 14.52
C ALA A 23 50.05 6.34 13.99
N ALA A 24 49.00 6.73 14.74
CA ALA A 24 48.77 7.97 15.51
C ALA A 24 49.17 9.40 15.04
N SER A 25 48.22 10.32 15.31
CA SER A 25 48.31 11.74 15.74
C SER A 25 47.71 12.75 14.74
N SER A 26 47.14 13.90 15.10
CA SER A 26 46.38 14.43 16.23
C SER A 26 45.89 15.83 15.82
N ASN A 27 44.85 16.33 16.50
CA ASN A 27 44.48 17.75 16.68
C ASN A 27 43.76 18.53 15.57
N GLY A 28 42.65 19.18 15.96
CA GLY A 28 42.06 20.30 15.22
C GLY A 28 40.63 20.67 15.60
N ALA A 29 40.42 21.17 16.84
CA ALA A 29 39.13 21.64 17.36
C ALA A 29 38.61 22.94 16.69
N LYS A 30 37.27 23.13 16.66
CA LYS A 30 36.57 24.32 17.20
C LYS A 30 35.04 24.22 17.05
N ALA A 31 34.35 24.35 18.19
CA ALA A 31 32.91 24.53 18.36
C ALA A 31 32.56 26.02 18.54
N TYR A 32 31.30 26.43 18.34
CA TYR A 32 30.58 27.53 19.03
C TYR A 32 29.07 27.53 18.61
N PRO A 33 28.13 28.13 19.40
CA PRO A 33 26.99 27.42 20.01
C PRO A 33 25.60 28.07 19.66
N PRO A 34 24.45 27.67 20.28
CA PRO A 34 23.10 28.01 19.81
C PRO A 34 22.49 29.24 20.50
N ALA A 35 21.44 29.82 19.89
CA ALA A 35 20.62 30.87 20.49
C ALA A 35 19.11 30.59 20.32
N ASN A 36 18.41 30.60 21.45
CA ASN A 36 16.95 30.55 21.61
C ASN A 36 16.30 31.90 21.29
N GLY A 37 15.05 31.86 20.80
CA GLY A 37 14.16 33.03 20.71
C GLY A 37 12.77 32.70 20.14
N ILE A 38 11.81 32.45 21.02
CA ILE A 38 10.33 32.41 20.80
C ILE A 38 9.82 33.79 21.28
N PRO A 39 8.84 34.52 20.67
CA PRO A 39 7.41 34.12 20.80
C PRO A 39 6.34 34.61 19.80
N ARG A 40 5.30 33.76 19.69
CA ARG A 40 3.82 34.00 19.71
C ARG A 40 3.11 34.88 18.68
N ARG A 41 2.01 34.28 18.16
CA ARG A 41 0.70 34.85 17.69
C ARG A 41 0.79 35.75 16.43
N ALA A 42 -0.14 35.81 15.48
CA ALA A 42 -1.55 35.40 15.37
C ALA A 42 -1.94 35.24 13.87
N ASP A 43 -3.10 34.60 13.64
CA ASP A 43 -4.04 34.83 12.52
C ASP A 43 -3.80 34.24 11.10
N SER A 44 -4.69 33.31 10.72
CA SER A 44 -5.13 32.99 9.35
C SER A 44 -5.91 34.20 8.77
N PRO A 45 -6.05 34.44 7.42
CA PRO A 45 -6.57 33.45 6.47
C PRO A 45 -6.04 33.53 5.00
N VAL A 46 -6.22 32.41 4.28
CA VAL A 46 -6.69 32.31 2.88
C VAL A 46 -6.44 33.52 1.95
N ARG A 47 -5.48 33.39 1.00
CA ARG A 47 -5.59 33.79 -0.44
C ARG A 47 -4.23 33.78 -1.16
N GLY A 48 -4.17 33.04 -2.27
CA GLY A 48 -3.45 33.42 -3.50
C GLY A 48 -1.92 33.42 -3.50
N CYS A 49 -1.30 32.28 -3.85
CA CYS A 49 0.05 32.31 -4.42
C CYS A 49 -0.06 32.62 -5.93
N GLY A 50 -0.16 33.91 -6.26
CA GLY A 50 0.13 34.38 -7.61
C GLY A 50 1.64 34.35 -7.81
N PHE A 51 2.14 33.40 -8.59
CA PHE A 51 3.53 33.41 -9.03
C PHE A 51 3.71 34.49 -10.11
N PRO A 52 4.80 35.28 -10.09
CA PRO A 52 5.14 36.09 -11.24
C PRO A 52 5.38 35.16 -12.45
N PRO A 53 4.91 35.50 -13.65
CA PRO A 53 5.14 34.69 -14.82
C PRO A 53 6.65 34.53 -15.04
N LEU A 54 7.12 33.29 -15.17
CA LEU A 54 8.46 32.98 -15.69
C LEU A 54 8.47 33.38 -17.17
N VAL A 55 8.67 34.67 -17.45
CA VAL A 55 8.89 35.17 -18.80
C VAL A 55 10.22 34.62 -19.28
N SER A 56 10.20 33.87 -20.39
CA SER A 56 11.40 33.33 -21.02
C SER A 56 12.36 34.49 -21.37
N PRO A 57 13.63 34.48 -20.91
CA PRO A 57 14.62 35.40 -21.41
C PRO A 57 15.01 35.02 -22.86
N PRO A 58 15.35 35.98 -23.73
CA PRO A 58 15.78 35.70 -25.10
C PRO A 58 17.07 34.85 -25.09
N PRO A 59 17.29 33.99 -26.09
CA PRO A 59 18.46 33.11 -26.14
C PRO A 59 19.75 33.93 -26.13
N ARG A 60 20.62 33.69 -25.14
CA ARG A 60 22.00 34.18 -25.14
C ARG A 60 22.87 33.19 -25.91
N LYS A 61 23.51 33.64 -27.00
CA LYS A 61 24.53 32.88 -27.74
C LYS A 61 25.64 32.42 -26.79
N PRO A 62 25.99 31.12 -26.73
CA PRO A 62 27.16 30.66 -25.98
C PRO A 62 28.46 31.08 -26.69
N PRO A 63 29.60 31.17 -25.98
CA PRO A 63 30.89 31.43 -26.60
C PRO A 63 31.26 30.26 -27.51
N SER A 64 31.77 30.56 -28.70
CA SER A 64 32.19 29.62 -29.73
C SER A 64 33.28 28.66 -29.23
N ASP A 65 32.91 27.40 -29.04
CA ASP A 65 33.84 26.27 -29.11
C ASP A 65 33.09 25.08 -29.71
N GLY A 66 33.66 24.47 -30.74
CA GLY A 66 32.92 23.71 -31.75
C GLY A 66 32.18 22.46 -31.25
N SER A 67 30.88 22.42 -31.51
CA SER A 67 30.11 21.17 -31.74
C SER A 67 28.80 21.49 -32.47
N ASP A 68 28.55 20.78 -33.57
CA ASP A 68 27.40 20.88 -34.49
C ASP A 68 26.02 20.64 -33.83
N ASP A 69 25.55 21.57 -33.01
CA ASP A 69 24.14 21.66 -32.62
C ASP A 69 23.57 22.93 -33.29
N GLU A 70 23.14 22.81 -34.54
CA GLU A 70 22.36 23.84 -35.26
C GLU A 70 21.12 24.20 -34.41
N GLU A 71 20.89 25.50 -34.21
CA GLU A 71 19.74 26.04 -33.48
C GLU A 71 18.45 25.74 -34.28
N GLU A 72 17.83 24.57 -34.05
CA GLU A 72 16.51 24.23 -34.61
C GLU A 72 15.45 25.20 -34.05
N GLU A 73 14.69 25.84 -34.94
CA GLU A 73 13.51 26.62 -34.59
C GLU A 73 12.52 25.73 -33.81
N GLN A 74 12.36 25.99 -32.52
CA GLN A 74 11.46 25.24 -31.66
C GLN A 74 10.01 25.67 -31.96
N GLU A 75 9.32 24.91 -32.80
CA GLU A 75 7.88 25.11 -33.07
C GLU A 75 7.07 25.09 -31.76
N ASP A 76 6.09 25.99 -31.63
CA ASP A 76 5.23 26.04 -30.45
C ASP A 76 4.33 24.79 -30.40
N TRP A 77 4.56 23.94 -29.41
CA TRP A 77 3.76 22.73 -29.20
C TRP A 77 2.28 23.02 -28.98
N ARG A 78 1.92 24.23 -28.52
CA ARG A 78 0.52 24.66 -28.40
C ARG A 78 -0.14 24.85 -29.76
N GLU A 79 0.60 25.26 -30.78
CA GLU A 79 0.09 25.32 -32.15
C GLU A 79 -0.05 23.92 -32.74
N LEU A 80 0.91 23.03 -32.46
CA LEU A 80 0.92 21.66 -32.99
C LEU A 80 -0.14 20.75 -32.34
N TYR A 81 -0.32 20.85 -31.02
CA TYR A 81 -1.09 19.88 -30.23
C TYR A 81 -2.18 20.53 -29.37
N GLY A 82 -2.28 21.86 -29.37
CA GLY A 82 -3.13 22.59 -28.43
C GLY A 82 -4.61 22.70 -28.80
N SER A 83 -5.03 22.20 -29.95
CA SER A 83 -6.45 22.21 -30.37
C SER A 83 -7.37 21.60 -29.31
N HIS A 84 -6.91 20.59 -28.57
CA HIS A 84 -7.67 19.92 -27.51
C HIS A 84 -7.42 20.49 -26.10
N LEU A 85 -6.42 21.36 -25.91
CA LEU A 85 -6.16 22.01 -24.61
C LEU A 85 -7.28 22.99 -24.20
N GLN A 86 -8.15 23.36 -25.15
CA GLN A 86 -9.30 24.24 -24.90
C GLN A 86 -10.49 23.52 -24.25
N LEU A 87 -10.44 22.20 -24.09
CA LEU A 87 -11.49 21.45 -23.41
C LEU A 87 -11.48 21.76 -21.91
N GLU A 88 -12.63 22.18 -21.38
CA GLU A 88 -12.77 22.49 -19.95
C GLU A 88 -12.43 21.26 -19.09
N VAL A 89 -11.42 21.41 -18.25
CA VAL A 89 -11.05 20.47 -17.19
C VAL A 89 -11.63 21.01 -15.90
N GLU A 90 -12.32 20.18 -15.08
CA GLU A 90 -12.77 20.70 -13.79
C GLU A 90 -11.58 21.19 -12.98
N PRO A 91 -11.72 22.36 -12.31
CA PRO A 91 -10.66 22.86 -11.46
C PRO A 91 -10.33 21.82 -10.38
N PRO A 92 -9.04 21.62 -10.05
CA PRO A 92 -8.65 20.87 -8.87
C PRO A 92 -9.35 21.41 -7.63
N VAL A 93 -9.78 20.52 -6.74
CA VAL A 93 -10.42 20.87 -5.46
C VAL A 93 -9.72 20.15 -4.33
N ARG A 94 -9.86 20.66 -3.09
CA ARG A 94 -9.49 19.87 -1.91
C ARG A 94 -10.43 18.68 -1.80
N ASP A 95 -9.86 17.48 -1.91
CA ASP A 95 -10.62 16.25 -1.80
C ASP A 95 -10.80 15.89 -0.33
N ALA A 96 -12.05 15.78 0.14
CA ALA A 96 -12.36 15.42 1.52
C ALA A 96 -11.72 14.09 1.95
N ARG A 97 -11.43 13.19 1.00
CA ARG A 97 -10.73 11.93 1.28
C ARG A 97 -9.29 12.15 1.72
N ASP A 98 -8.67 13.29 1.40
CA ASP A 98 -7.31 13.62 1.85
C ASP A 98 -7.27 14.25 3.25
N GLU A 99 -8.41 14.63 3.83
CA GLU A 99 -8.45 15.16 5.20
C GLU A 99 -7.85 14.17 6.19
N GLY A 100 -6.97 14.66 7.08
CA GLY A 100 -6.23 13.81 8.01
C GLY A 100 -5.04 13.05 7.40
N THR A 101 -4.72 13.24 6.12
CA THR A 101 -3.49 12.73 5.50
C THR A 101 -2.41 13.82 5.41
N ALA A 102 -1.15 13.42 5.18
CA ALA A 102 -0.05 14.35 4.92
C ALA A 102 -0.26 15.21 3.64
N ASP A 103 -1.15 14.78 2.74
CA ASP A 103 -1.42 15.40 1.45
C ASP A 103 -2.66 16.31 1.46
N ALA A 104 -3.31 16.55 2.61
CA ALA A 104 -4.55 17.36 2.73
C ALA A 104 -4.45 18.82 2.22
N TRP A 105 -3.24 19.27 1.87
CA TRP A 105 -2.93 20.60 1.34
C TRP A 105 -2.96 20.65 -0.20
N ILE A 106 -3.08 19.51 -0.88
CA ILE A 106 -3.03 19.39 -2.34
C ILE A 106 -4.45 19.36 -2.89
N GLU A 107 -4.70 20.15 -3.93
CA GLU A 107 -5.95 20.11 -4.70
C GLU A 107 -5.80 19.14 -5.87
N ARG A 108 -6.82 18.31 -6.10
CA ARG A 108 -6.81 17.23 -7.11
C ARG A 108 -8.07 17.30 -7.95
N ASN A 109 -7.99 16.88 -9.21
CA ASN A 109 -9.18 16.85 -10.06
C ASN A 109 -10.18 15.80 -9.53
N PRO A 110 -11.46 16.17 -9.33
CA PRO A 110 -12.46 15.28 -8.70
C PRO A 110 -12.83 14.07 -9.56
N SER A 111 -12.56 14.10 -10.87
CA SER A 111 -12.84 12.99 -11.79
C SER A 111 -11.84 11.84 -11.68
N LEU A 112 -10.69 12.03 -11.02
CA LEU A 112 -9.66 10.99 -10.88
C LEU A 112 -10.17 9.79 -10.06
N ILE A 113 -9.95 8.59 -10.58
CA ILE A 113 -10.37 7.33 -9.94
C ILE A 113 -9.26 6.88 -8.99
N ARG A 114 -9.50 6.95 -7.67
CA ARG A 114 -8.54 6.50 -6.65
C ARG A 114 -8.46 4.97 -6.63
N LEU A 115 -7.23 4.44 -6.73
CA LEU A 115 -6.93 3.02 -6.80
C LEU A 115 -6.50 2.41 -5.46
N THR A 116 -6.03 3.24 -4.51
CA THR A 116 -5.50 2.83 -3.20
C THR A 116 -6.30 3.40 -2.02
N GLY A 117 -7.52 3.88 -2.27
CA GLY A 117 -8.36 4.52 -1.26
C GLY A 117 -7.81 5.89 -0.86
N LYS A 118 -7.37 6.03 0.39
CA LYS A 118 -6.99 7.32 0.99
C LYS A 118 -5.53 7.72 0.73
N HIS A 119 -4.55 6.97 1.25
CA HIS A 119 -3.13 7.31 1.16
C HIS A 119 -2.22 6.07 1.07
N PRO A 120 -1.09 6.09 0.32
CA PRO A 120 -0.68 7.13 -0.61
C PRO A 120 -1.66 7.23 -1.78
N LEU A 121 -1.69 8.38 -2.44
CA LEU A 121 -2.54 8.54 -3.62
C LEU A 121 -1.97 7.75 -4.80
N ASN A 122 -2.79 6.87 -5.35
CA ASN A 122 -2.62 6.36 -6.70
C ASN A 122 -3.96 6.48 -7.41
N CYS A 123 -3.98 7.09 -8.59
CA CYS A 123 -5.20 7.30 -9.35
C CYS A 123 -4.95 7.32 -10.85
N GLU A 124 -5.98 6.98 -11.62
CA GLU A 124 -6.01 7.12 -13.07
C GLU A 124 -7.21 7.97 -13.50
N PRO A 125 -7.13 8.69 -14.62
CA PRO A 125 -8.30 9.34 -15.21
C PRO A 125 -9.29 8.28 -15.73
N PRO A 126 -10.61 8.57 -15.74
CA PRO A 126 -11.56 7.74 -16.46
C PRO A 126 -11.14 7.62 -17.93
N LEU A 127 -11.10 6.40 -18.46
CA LEU A 127 -10.55 6.14 -19.80
C LEU A 127 -11.21 6.98 -20.90
N ALA A 128 -12.54 7.10 -20.87
CA ALA A 128 -13.29 7.94 -21.82
C ALA A 128 -12.87 9.42 -21.73
N ARG A 129 -12.64 9.91 -20.50
CA ARG A 129 -12.22 11.30 -20.27
C ARG A 129 -10.78 11.53 -20.71
N LEU A 130 -9.88 10.56 -20.48
CA LEU A 130 -8.52 10.61 -20.99
C LEU A 130 -8.49 10.75 -22.51
N MET A 131 -9.30 9.94 -23.22
CA MET A 131 -9.39 10.00 -24.68
C MET A 131 -10.08 11.26 -25.18
N HIS A 132 -11.04 11.81 -24.44
CA HIS A 132 -11.72 13.06 -24.79
C HIS A 132 -10.74 14.24 -24.92
N HIS A 133 -9.71 14.30 -24.08
CA HIS A 133 -8.69 15.35 -24.13
C HIS A 133 -7.61 15.15 -25.22
N GLY A 134 -7.64 14.03 -25.94
CA GLY A 134 -6.78 13.78 -27.09
C GLY A 134 -5.29 13.63 -26.74
N PHE A 135 -4.41 14.17 -27.59
CA PHE A 135 -2.99 13.83 -27.59
C PHE A 135 -2.22 14.29 -26.34
N ILE A 136 -2.53 15.47 -25.80
CA ILE A 136 -1.92 16.00 -24.58
C ILE A 136 -2.92 15.93 -23.44
N THR A 137 -2.61 15.12 -22.43
CA THR A 137 -3.39 15.01 -21.20
C THR A 137 -3.19 16.26 -20.34
N PRO A 138 -4.27 16.93 -19.89
CA PRO A 138 -4.18 18.02 -18.94
C PRO A 138 -3.46 17.59 -17.66
N ALA A 139 -2.60 18.46 -17.10
CA ALA A 139 -1.77 18.11 -15.95
C ALA A 139 -2.59 17.66 -14.73
N ALA A 140 -3.77 18.24 -14.52
CA ALA A 140 -4.68 17.86 -13.43
C ALA A 140 -5.36 16.48 -13.61
N LEU A 141 -5.38 15.93 -14.83
CA LEU A 141 -5.92 14.60 -15.15
C LEU A 141 -4.82 13.56 -15.40
N HIS A 142 -3.55 13.97 -15.45
CA HIS A 142 -2.42 13.07 -15.61
C HIS A 142 -2.42 12.05 -14.46
N TYR A 143 -2.27 10.75 -14.76
CA TYR A 143 -2.34 9.72 -13.73
C TYR A 143 -1.33 9.98 -12.60
N VAL A 144 -1.69 9.65 -11.36
CA VAL A 144 -0.80 9.84 -10.19
C VAL A 144 -0.40 8.49 -9.63
N ARG A 145 0.90 8.31 -9.41
CA ARG A 145 1.46 7.20 -8.67
C ARG A 145 2.41 7.75 -7.61
N ASN A 146 2.03 7.67 -6.35
CA ASN A 146 2.86 8.02 -5.19
C ASN A 146 3.09 6.79 -4.31
N HIS A 147 4.33 6.56 -3.89
CA HIS A 147 4.67 5.50 -2.93
C HIS A 147 4.40 5.92 -1.46
N GLY A 148 4.29 7.22 -1.19
CA GLY A 148 4.09 7.81 0.13
C GLY A 148 3.59 9.25 0.03
N ALA A 149 3.85 10.04 1.07
CA ALA A 149 3.46 11.44 1.14
C ALA A 149 4.19 12.31 0.12
N VAL A 150 3.46 13.30 -0.42
CA VAL A 150 4.02 14.27 -1.36
C VAL A 150 4.84 15.30 -0.58
N PRO A 151 6.15 15.46 -0.86
CA PRO A 151 6.97 16.49 -0.27
C PRO A 151 6.42 17.89 -0.55
N ARG A 152 6.36 18.74 0.47
CA ARG A 152 6.08 20.18 0.32
C ARG A 152 7.33 20.89 -0.21
N GLY A 153 7.52 20.86 -1.52
CA GLY A 153 8.61 21.57 -2.18
C GLY A 153 8.41 23.09 -2.17
N ASP A 154 9.51 23.83 -1.99
CA ASP A 154 9.56 25.29 -2.15
C ASP A 154 10.63 25.64 -3.19
N TRP A 155 10.27 26.40 -4.23
CA TRP A 155 11.17 26.71 -5.35
C TRP A 155 12.46 27.40 -4.90
N SER A 156 12.34 28.37 -3.99
CA SER A 156 13.44 29.26 -3.59
C SER A 156 14.51 28.55 -2.75
N THR A 157 14.12 27.49 -2.04
CA THR A 157 15.01 26.74 -1.14
C THR A 157 15.37 25.36 -1.66
N TRP A 158 14.70 24.86 -2.70
CA TRP A 158 14.99 23.53 -3.24
C TRP A 158 16.32 23.49 -3.97
N THR A 159 17.10 22.46 -3.68
CA THR A 159 18.35 22.17 -4.38
C THR A 159 18.41 20.72 -4.84
N VAL A 160 19.15 20.47 -5.92
CA VAL A 160 19.51 19.16 -6.45
C VAL A 160 21.02 18.96 -6.31
N ASP A 161 21.43 17.94 -5.57
CA ASP A 161 22.84 17.59 -5.36
C ASP A 161 23.32 16.59 -6.43
N VAL A 162 24.35 16.96 -7.20
CA VAL A 162 25.03 16.09 -8.16
C VAL A 162 26.39 15.67 -7.59
N THR A 163 26.56 14.37 -7.31
CA THR A 163 27.70 13.84 -6.54
C THR A 163 28.22 12.51 -7.11
N GLY A 164 29.13 11.85 -6.38
CA GLY A 164 29.74 10.58 -6.77
C GLY A 164 30.94 10.76 -7.70
N LEU A 165 31.05 9.93 -8.75
CA LEU A 165 32.14 9.90 -9.72
C LEU A 165 32.04 11.06 -10.73
N VAL A 166 32.13 12.28 -10.22
CA VAL A 166 32.16 13.56 -10.96
C VAL A 166 33.37 14.39 -10.50
N LYS A 167 33.96 15.18 -11.39
CA LYS A 167 35.13 16.02 -11.07
C LYS A 167 34.80 17.17 -10.13
N ARG A 168 33.60 17.73 -10.28
CA ARG A 168 33.10 18.88 -9.53
C ARG A 168 31.69 18.57 -9.05
N PRO A 169 31.52 17.97 -7.85
CA PRO A 169 30.21 17.86 -7.23
C PRO A 169 29.56 19.25 -7.10
N MET A 170 28.27 19.35 -7.37
CA MET A 170 27.54 20.62 -7.34
C MET A 170 26.21 20.46 -6.59
N ARG A 171 25.80 21.52 -5.89
CA ARG A 171 24.45 21.69 -5.36
C ARG A 171 23.79 22.79 -6.19
N LEU A 172 22.83 22.41 -7.03
CA LEU A 172 22.15 23.34 -7.94
C LEU A 172 20.83 23.78 -7.29
N THR A 173 20.65 25.09 -7.12
CA THR A 173 19.33 25.69 -6.86
C THR A 173 18.41 25.54 -8.08
N MET A 174 17.10 25.72 -7.91
CA MET A 174 16.18 25.73 -9.04
C MET A 174 16.52 26.83 -10.06
N ASP A 175 16.89 28.03 -9.60
CA ASP A 175 17.27 29.13 -10.48
C ASP A 175 18.55 28.84 -11.28
N GLU A 176 19.54 28.17 -10.67
CA GLU A 176 20.74 27.72 -11.39
C GLU A 176 20.43 26.60 -12.39
N LEU A 177 19.50 25.69 -12.06
CA LEU A 177 19.09 24.63 -12.97
C LEU A 177 18.33 25.18 -14.19
N VAL A 178 17.45 26.15 -13.99
CA VAL A 178 16.66 26.77 -15.08
C VAL A 178 17.51 27.70 -15.94
N ASN A 179 18.34 28.55 -15.33
CA ASN A 179 19.10 29.57 -16.06
C ASN A 179 20.50 29.13 -16.49
N GLY A 180 21.03 28.04 -15.90
CA GLY A 180 22.39 27.56 -16.15
C GLY A 180 22.56 26.57 -17.30
N PHE A 181 21.44 26.07 -17.85
CA PHE A 181 21.42 25.03 -18.88
C PHE A 181 20.38 25.35 -19.97
N PRO A 182 20.65 25.03 -21.26
CA PRO A 182 19.64 25.10 -22.30
C PRO A 182 18.43 24.23 -21.96
N ALA A 183 17.24 24.81 -22.01
CA ALA A 183 15.99 24.09 -21.80
C ALA A 183 15.61 23.30 -23.06
N VAL A 184 15.02 22.14 -22.86
CA VAL A 184 14.30 21.38 -23.89
C VAL A 184 12.84 21.31 -23.52
N GLU A 185 11.96 21.28 -24.51
CA GLU A 185 10.52 21.12 -24.32
C GLU A 185 10.00 20.11 -25.34
N ILE A 186 9.61 18.91 -24.87
CA ILE A 186 9.19 17.80 -25.73
C ILE A 186 7.97 17.07 -25.16
N PRO A 187 7.06 16.56 -26.01
CA PRO A 187 5.99 15.68 -25.57
C PRO A 187 6.54 14.29 -25.19
N VAL A 188 6.05 13.72 -24.09
CA VAL A 188 6.42 12.36 -23.64
C VAL A 188 5.20 11.68 -23.04
N THR A 189 4.92 10.45 -23.49
CA THR A 189 3.97 9.57 -22.81
C THR A 189 4.63 8.89 -21.62
N LEU A 190 4.07 9.11 -20.44
CA LEU A 190 4.43 8.37 -19.23
C LEU A 190 3.48 7.18 -19.09
N VAL A 191 4.04 6.02 -18.78
CA VAL A 191 3.27 4.78 -18.56
C VAL A 191 3.72 4.15 -17.25
N CYS A 192 2.76 3.84 -16.37
CA CYS A 192 3.05 3.05 -15.18
C CYS A 192 3.38 1.60 -15.59
N ALA A 193 4.42 1.00 -15.00
CA ALA A 193 4.71 -0.42 -15.22
C ALA A 193 3.52 -1.33 -14.86
N GLY A 194 2.64 -0.87 -13.97
CA GLY A 194 1.41 -1.56 -13.58
C GLY A 194 0.18 -1.28 -14.46
N ASN A 195 0.29 -0.54 -15.57
CA ASN A 195 -0.86 -0.31 -16.45
C ASN A 195 -1.48 -1.66 -16.86
N ARG A 196 -2.81 -1.76 -16.86
CA ARG A 196 -3.57 -3.00 -17.09
C ARG A 196 -3.31 -4.12 -16.08
N ARG A 197 -2.85 -3.83 -14.86
CA ARG A 197 -2.62 -4.85 -13.80
C ARG A 197 -3.89 -5.58 -13.39
N LYS A 198 -5.06 -4.91 -13.35
CA LYS A 198 -6.29 -5.55 -12.86
C LYS A 198 -6.64 -6.80 -13.67
N GLU A 199 -6.39 -6.81 -14.99
CA GLU A 199 -6.54 -8.01 -15.83
C GLU A 199 -5.74 -9.21 -15.31
N GLN A 200 -4.49 -9.00 -14.85
CA GLN A 200 -3.70 -10.06 -14.23
C GLN A 200 -4.30 -10.52 -12.90
N ASN A 201 -4.73 -9.58 -12.05
CA ASN A 201 -5.38 -9.88 -10.76
C ASN A 201 -6.70 -10.65 -10.91
N MET A 202 -7.39 -10.53 -12.06
CA MET A 202 -8.56 -11.35 -12.36
C MET A 202 -8.20 -12.81 -12.58
N VAL A 203 -7.04 -13.11 -13.14
CA VAL A 203 -6.54 -14.49 -13.33
C VAL A 203 -5.95 -15.04 -12.03
N GLN A 204 -4.99 -14.31 -11.46
CA GLN A 204 -4.33 -14.64 -10.21
C GLN A 204 -3.83 -13.36 -9.56
N GLN A 205 -4.00 -13.24 -8.26
CA GLN A 205 -3.58 -12.02 -7.56
C GLN A 205 -2.06 -11.78 -7.62
N THR A 206 -1.69 -10.55 -7.94
CA THR A 206 -0.32 -10.01 -7.96
C THR A 206 -0.04 -9.09 -6.76
N VAL A 207 1.23 -8.71 -6.55
CA VAL A 207 1.65 -7.74 -5.54
C VAL A 207 1.47 -6.31 -6.08
N GLY A 208 0.23 -5.84 -6.14
CA GLY A 208 -0.07 -4.48 -6.58
C GLY A 208 -1.56 -4.16 -6.70
N PHE A 209 -1.88 -2.88 -6.63
CA PHE A 209 -3.24 -2.37 -6.77
C PHE A 209 -3.73 -2.35 -8.24
N ASN A 210 -5.05 -2.29 -8.39
CA ASN A 210 -5.79 -2.53 -9.62
C ASN A 210 -5.82 -1.33 -10.59
N TRP A 211 -4.74 -1.09 -11.34
CA TRP A 211 -4.82 -0.21 -12.51
C TRP A 211 -5.78 -0.79 -13.55
N GLY A 212 -6.60 0.09 -14.13
CA GLY A 212 -7.30 -0.19 -15.37
C GLY A 212 -6.37 0.02 -16.55
N ALA A 213 -6.92 0.48 -17.67
CA ALA A 213 -6.14 0.79 -18.86
C ALA A 213 -5.62 2.23 -18.89
N ALA A 214 -5.99 3.09 -17.93
CA ALA A 214 -5.63 4.50 -17.94
C ALA A 214 -4.39 4.84 -17.07
N GLY A 215 -3.54 3.86 -16.77
CA GLY A 215 -2.22 4.07 -16.15
C GLY A 215 -1.18 4.66 -17.12
N VAL A 216 -1.61 5.61 -17.95
CA VAL A 216 -0.88 6.25 -19.04
C VAL A 216 -1.37 7.69 -19.23
N SER A 217 -0.46 8.62 -19.52
CA SER A 217 -0.80 10.02 -19.85
C SER A 217 0.34 10.66 -20.65
N THR A 218 0.02 11.62 -21.50
CA THR A 218 1.00 12.32 -22.33
C THR A 218 1.02 13.79 -21.98
N SER A 219 2.22 14.35 -21.79
CA SER A 219 2.37 15.76 -21.46
C SER A 219 3.61 16.33 -22.14
N VAL A 220 3.63 17.64 -22.32
CA VAL A 220 4.82 18.36 -22.78
C VAL A 220 5.67 18.73 -21.58
N TRP A 221 6.91 18.28 -21.54
CA TRP A 221 7.82 18.45 -20.42
C TRP A 221 8.91 19.43 -20.80
N ARG A 222 9.16 20.43 -19.94
CA ARG A 222 10.27 21.37 -20.10
C ARG A 222 11.29 21.25 -18.97
N GLY A 223 12.56 21.16 -19.34
CA GLY A 223 13.64 20.84 -18.41
C GLY A 223 15.05 21.02 -18.95
N ALA A 224 16.04 20.86 -18.08
CA ALA A 224 17.45 20.80 -18.47
C ALA A 224 17.83 19.36 -18.87
N ARG A 225 18.55 19.17 -19.98
CA ARG A 225 19.04 17.83 -20.37
C ARG A 225 19.99 17.28 -19.29
N LEU A 226 19.76 16.05 -18.85
CA LEU A 226 20.58 15.38 -17.84
C LEU A 226 22.06 15.30 -18.28
N ARG A 227 22.28 15.00 -19.57
CA ARG A 227 23.64 14.91 -20.15
C ARG A 227 24.45 16.19 -19.89
N ASP A 228 23.81 17.36 -19.97
CA ASP A 228 24.48 18.66 -19.91
C ASP A 228 24.80 19.02 -18.45
N VAL A 229 23.91 18.67 -17.54
CA VAL A 229 24.16 18.74 -16.08
C VAL A 229 25.35 17.85 -15.68
N LEU A 230 25.38 16.60 -16.13
CA LEU A 230 26.47 15.66 -15.84
C LEU A 230 27.81 16.10 -16.46
N ARG A 231 27.78 16.62 -17.69
CA ARG A 231 28.97 17.19 -18.36
C ARG A 231 29.50 18.41 -17.62
N ARG A 232 28.62 19.32 -17.15
CA ARG A 232 29.03 20.48 -16.35
C ARG A 232 29.71 20.06 -15.04
N CYS A 233 29.22 19.02 -14.37
CA CYS A 233 29.85 18.43 -13.18
C CYS A 233 31.16 17.70 -13.48
N GLY A 234 31.46 17.43 -14.76
CA GLY A 234 32.63 16.68 -15.19
C GLY A 234 32.55 15.20 -14.82
N ILE A 235 31.46 14.53 -15.20
CA ILE A 235 31.31 13.06 -15.05
C ILE A 235 32.56 12.30 -15.48
N MET A 236 33.01 11.35 -14.65
CA MET A 236 34.19 10.54 -14.95
C MET A 236 33.98 9.65 -16.18
N PRO A 237 35.06 9.25 -16.89
CA PRO A 237 34.96 8.26 -17.96
C PRO A 237 34.57 6.88 -17.38
N SER A 238 34.07 5.98 -18.24
CA SER A 238 33.74 4.59 -17.83
C SER A 238 34.94 3.85 -17.25
N LYS A 239 36.16 4.08 -17.78
CA LYS A 239 37.42 3.57 -17.23
C LYS A 239 37.71 4.06 -15.80
N GLY A 240 37.11 5.16 -15.38
CA GLY A 240 37.17 5.69 -14.01
C GLY A 240 36.06 5.15 -13.09
N GLY A 241 35.31 4.13 -13.51
CA GLY A 241 34.26 3.49 -12.73
C GLY A 241 32.88 4.13 -12.83
N ALA A 242 32.72 5.27 -13.51
CA ALA A 242 31.40 5.86 -13.72
C ALA A 242 30.61 4.99 -14.72
N LEU A 243 29.72 4.13 -14.23
CA LEU A 243 28.95 3.19 -15.04
C LEU A 243 27.43 3.41 -14.92
N ASN A 244 26.98 4.00 -13.81
CA ASN A 244 25.57 4.20 -13.50
C ASN A 244 25.31 5.63 -13.00
N VAL A 245 24.06 6.08 -13.16
CA VAL A 245 23.55 7.33 -12.62
C VAL A 245 22.31 7.02 -11.80
N CYS A 246 22.42 7.18 -10.48
CA CYS A 246 21.34 6.97 -9.52
C CYS A 246 20.59 8.28 -9.28
N PHE A 247 19.27 8.22 -9.21
CA PHE A 247 18.39 9.31 -8.81
C PHE A 247 17.73 8.97 -7.47
N GLU A 248 17.58 9.97 -6.61
CA GLU A 248 16.87 9.84 -5.35
C GLU A 248 15.89 11.02 -5.16
N GLY A 249 14.67 10.68 -4.74
CA GLY A 249 13.61 11.62 -4.38
C GLY A 249 13.81 12.25 -2.99
N ALA A 250 12.82 12.99 -2.52
CA ALA A 250 12.85 13.66 -1.21
C ALA A 250 12.02 12.93 -0.14
N GLU A 251 11.00 12.19 -0.59
CA GLU A 251 10.03 11.48 0.22
C GLU A 251 10.68 10.42 1.10
N ASP A 252 10.19 10.28 2.33
CA ASP A 252 10.51 9.14 3.20
C ASP A 252 9.40 8.10 3.02
N LEU A 253 9.77 6.88 2.65
CA LEU A 253 8.81 5.85 2.27
C LEU A 253 8.94 4.61 3.17
N PRO A 254 7.84 3.92 3.51
CA PRO A 254 7.85 2.79 4.44
C PRO A 254 8.57 1.53 3.93
N GLY A 255 9.09 1.55 2.69
CA GLY A 255 9.86 0.46 2.13
C GLY A 255 11.35 0.65 2.40
N GLY A 256 12.05 -0.46 2.63
CA GLY A 256 13.50 -0.44 2.78
C GLY A 256 14.01 0.26 4.03
N GLY A 257 13.20 0.39 5.09
CA GLY A 257 13.66 1.05 6.31
C GLY A 257 13.40 2.53 6.39
N GLY A 258 12.40 3.00 5.67
CA GLY A 258 12.13 4.41 5.59
C GLY A 258 13.01 5.05 4.53
N SER A 259 13.41 4.26 3.52
CA SER A 259 14.30 4.69 2.45
C SER A 259 13.56 5.66 1.53
N LYS A 260 14.30 6.58 0.91
CA LYS A 260 13.74 7.46 -0.13
C LYS A 260 13.46 6.66 -1.39
N TYR A 261 12.59 7.15 -2.26
CA TYR A 261 12.47 6.54 -3.59
C TYR A 261 13.77 6.73 -4.37
N GLY A 262 14.31 5.65 -4.95
CA GLY A 262 15.51 5.73 -5.74
C GLY A 262 15.64 4.60 -6.75
N THR A 263 16.35 4.89 -7.84
CA THR A 263 16.64 3.95 -8.94
C THR A 263 17.81 4.49 -9.75
N SER A 264 18.33 3.70 -10.69
CA SER A 264 19.38 4.14 -11.60
C SER A 264 19.06 3.89 -13.07
N ILE A 265 19.83 4.55 -13.93
CA ILE A 265 20.04 4.21 -15.34
C ILE A 265 21.54 4.05 -15.61
N THR A 266 21.90 3.47 -16.74
CA THR A 266 23.30 3.38 -17.15
C THR A 266 23.87 4.75 -17.53
N ARG A 267 25.18 4.94 -17.33
CA ARG A 267 25.91 6.13 -17.81
C ARG A 267 25.75 6.30 -19.32
N GLN A 268 25.74 5.21 -20.08
CA GLN A 268 25.59 5.26 -21.52
C GLN A 268 24.27 5.94 -21.89
N TRP A 269 23.16 5.56 -21.23
CA TRP A 269 21.86 6.18 -21.48
C TRP A 269 21.82 7.63 -21.01
N ALA A 270 22.36 7.92 -19.83
CA ALA A 270 22.36 9.27 -19.27
C ALA A 270 23.09 10.32 -20.15
N LEU A 271 24.05 9.87 -20.97
CA LEU A 271 24.85 10.72 -21.85
C LEU A 271 24.46 10.62 -23.34
N ASP A 272 23.56 9.70 -23.70
CA ASP A 272 23.09 9.51 -25.07
C ASP A 272 22.13 10.65 -25.45
N PRO A 273 22.50 11.53 -26.41
CA PRO A 273 21.64 12.63 -26.80
C PRO A 273 20.34 12.15 -27.46
N SER A 274 20.31 10.93 -28.02
CA SER A 274 19.11 10.36 -28.65
C SER A 274 18.05 9.88 -27.67
N ARG A 275 18.29 9.96 -26.35
CA ARG A 275 17.33 9.53 -25.32
C ARG A 275 16.55 10.68 -24.67
N ASP A 276 16.91 11.93 -24.98
CA ASP A 276 16.21 13.12 -24.48
C ASP A 276 15.93 13.15 -22.95
N ILE A 277 16.82 12.55 -22.16
CA ILE A 277 16.66 12.49 -20.69
C ILE A 277 16.82 13.89 -20.10
N MET A 278 15.86 14.32 -19.29
CA MET A 278 15.84 15.66 -18.70
C MET A 278 15.48 15.69 -17.22
N LEU A 279 15.89 16.76 -16.56
CA LEU A 279 15.36 17.22 -15.28
C LEU A 279 14.28 18.26 -15.57
N ALA A 280 13.04 17.81 -15.59
CA ALA A 280 11.88 18.63 -15.89
C ALA A 280 11.44 19.44 -14.66
N TYR A 281 11.12 20.70 -14.89
CA TYR A 281 10.59 21.64 -13.89
C TYR A 281 9.25 22.27 -14.33
N MET A 282 8.79 21.96 -15.55
CA MET A 282 7.49 22.37 -16.09
C MET A 282 6.80 21.21 -16.83
N GLN A 283 5.47 21.23 -16.80
CA GLN A 283 4.57 20.30 -17.47
C GLN A 283 3.43 21.09 -18.13
N ASN A 284 3.22 20.88 -19.43
CA ASN A 284 2.24 21.58 -20.27
C ASN A 284 2.36 23.11 -20.17
N GLY A 285 3.59 23.61 -20.04
CA GLY A 285 3.89 25.05 -19.98
C GLY A 285 3.68 25.73 -18.63
N GLU A 286 3.32 24.98 -17.59
CA GLU A 286 3.21 25.47 -16.21
C GLU A 286 4.23 24.77 -15.29
N PRO A 287 4.60 25.34 -14.13
CA PRO A 287 5.37 24.63 -13.12
C PRO A 287 4.72 23.29 -12.76
N LEU A 288 5.54 22.28 -12.41
CA LEU A 288 5.03 20.97 -12.02
C LEU A 288 3.98 21.09 -10.90
N LEU A 289 2.88 20.33 -10.98
CA LEU A 289 1.99 20.17 -9.84
C LEU A 289 2.68 19.33 -8.74
N PRO A 290 2.31 19.49 -7.45
CA PRO A 290 2.90 18.73 -6.35
C PRO A 290 2.96 17.21 -6.56
N ASP A 291 1.84 16.60 -6.96
CA ASP A 291 1.73 15.16 -7.24
C ASP A 291 2.64 14.69 -8.39
N HIS A 292 3.03 15.60 -9.28
CA HIS A 292 3.87 15.33 -10.43
C HIS A 292 5.34 15.74 -10.23
N GLY A 293 5.75 16.05 -9.00
CA GLY A 293 7.17 16.19 -8.66
C GLY A 293 7.67 17.61 -8.48
N PHE A 294 6.81 18.59 -8.18
CA PHE A 294 7.26 19.96 -7.88
C PHE A 294 8.38 20.00 -6.82
N PRO A 295 9.49 20.71 -7.07
CA PRO A 295 9.75 21.60 -8.21
C PRO A 295 10.51 20.95 -9.38
N VAL A 296 11.01 19.71 -9.23
CA VAL A 296 11.83 19.03 -10.26
C VAL A 296 11.67 17.51 -10.25
N ARG A 297 11.61 16.92 -11.44
CA ARG A 297 11.59 15.46 -11.64
C ARG A 297 12.52 15.01 -12.77
N ALA A 298 12.91 13.76 -12.77
CA ALA A 298 13.50 13.12 -13.94
C ALA A 298 12.42 12.71 -14.94
N ILE A 299 12.68 12.89 -16.23
CA ILE A 299 11.91 12.34 -17.36
C ILE A 299 12.87 11.53 -18.23
N ILE A 300 12.54 10.25 -18.45
CA ILE A 300 13.34 9.30 -19.22
C ILE A 300 12.44 8.69 -20.32
N PRO A 301 12.32 9.34 -21.48
CA PRO A 301 11.39 8.93 -22.54
C PRO A 301 11.51 7.45 -22.94
N GLY A 302 10.37 6.83 -23.26
CA GLY A 302 10.29 5.42 -23.66
C GLY A 302 10.54 4.39 -22.56
N CYS A 303 10.77 4.82 -21.31
CA CYS A 303 10.91 3.97 -20.14
C CYS A 303 9.66 3.99 -19.25
N ILE A 304 9.51 2.99 -18.39
CA ILE A 304 8.45 2.99 -17.37
C ILE A 304 8.56 4.21 -16.43
N GLY A 305 7.41 4.71 -15.96
CA GLY A 305 7.35 5.82 -15.02
C GLY A 305 8.11 5.57 -13.71
N GLY A 306 8.34 4.31 -13.32
CA GLY A 306 9.15 3.94 -12.15
C GLY A 306 10.63 4.33 -12.24
N ARG A 307 11.16 4.69 -13.42
CA ARG A 307 12.51 5.26 -13.54
C ARG A 307 12.52 6.80 -13.42
N MET A 308 11.37 7.44 -13.60
CA MET A 308 11.20 8.89 -13.70
C MET A 308 10.95 9.53 -12.32
N VAL A 309 11.96 9.44 -11.45
CA VAL A 309 11.94 9.88 -10.04
C VAL A 309 11.41 11.31 -9.93
N LYS A 310 10.43 11.50 -9.05
CA LYS A 310 9.82 12.79 -8.71
C LYS A 310 10.55 13.42 -7.51
N TRP A 311 10.40 14.73 -7.34
CA TRP A 311 10.99 15.45 -6.21
C TRP A 311 12.50 15.19 -6.08
N VAL A 312 13.22 15.24 -7.21
CA VAL A 312 14.64 14.83 -7.26
C VAL A 312 15.46 15.69 -6.30
N LYS A 313 16.17 15.01 -5.39
CA LYS A 313 17.11 15.64 -4.44
C LYS A 313 18.56 15.30 -4.74
N ARG A 314 18.84 14.07 -5.18
CA ARG A 314 20.22 13.64 -5.46
C ARG A 314 20.33 12.94 -6.81
N ILE A 315 21.42 13.23 -7.50
CA ILE A 315 21.91 12.54 -8.69
C ILE A 315 23.32 12.07 -8.37
N ILE A 316 23.56 10.77 -8.37
CA ILE A 316 24.81 10.18 -7.89
C ILE A 316 25.39 9.33 -9.02
N VAL A 317 26.60 9.66 -9.47
CA VAL A 317 27.31 8.84 -10.46
C VAL A 317 28.10 7.75 -9.73
N THR A 318 27.85 6.49 -10.07
CA THR A 318 28.36 5.33 -9.34
C THR A 318 28.92 4.24 -10.27
N THR A 319 29.64 3.29 -9.68
CA THR A 319 30.06 2.05 -10.37
C THR A 319 28.93 1.03 -10.42
N ALA A 320 28.28 0.76 -9.29
CA ALA A 320 27.15 -0.16 -9.21
C ALA A 320 25.82 0.54 -9.57
N GLU A 321 24.82 -0.24 -9.95
CA GLU A 321 23.43 0.22 -10.02
C GLU A 321 22.94 0.69 -8.64
N SER A 322 21.76 1.33 -8.60
CA SER A 322 21.18 1.78 -7.34
C SER A 322 20.93 0.60 -6.41
N ASP A 323 21.40 0.71 -5.17
CA ASP A 323 21.15 -0.25 -4.10
C ASP A 323 19.82 0.00 -3.36
N ASN A 324 19.02 0.95 -3.86
CA ASN A 324 17.77 1.36 -3.25
C ASN A 324 16.75 0.21 -3.22
N TYR A 325 15.98 0.12 -2.14
CA TYR A 325 14.95 -0.90 -1.95
C TYR A 325 13.99 -0.98 -3.14
N TYR A 326 13.53 0.16 -3.66
CA TYR A 326 12.59 0.21 -4.79
C TYR A 326 13.23 -0.12 -6.14
N HIS A 327 14.56 -0.13 -6.25
CA HIS A 327 15.26 -0.61 -7.43
C HIS A 327 15.31 -2.16 -7.50
N TYR A 328 15.37 -2.82 -6.33
CA TYR A 328 15.38 -4.29 -6.25
C TYR A 328 13.99 -4.90 -6.06
N LYS A 329 13.19 -4.38 -5.14
CA LYS A 329 11.92 -4.97 -4.67
C LYS A 329 10.67 -4.44 -5.39
N ASP A 330 10.85 -3.67 -6.46
CA ASP A 330 9.77 -3.12 -7.29
C ASP A 330 10.21 -3.06 -8.77
N ASN A 331 9.27 -2.83 -9.70
CA ASN A 331 9.54 -2.60 -11.13
C ASN A 331 10.36 -3.71 -11.84
N ARG A 332 9.93 -4.97 -11.68
CA ARG A 332 10.49 -6.16 -12.34
C ARG A 332 9.40 -7.05 -12.94
N VAL A 333 9.70 -7.71 -14.06
CA VAL A 333 8.89 -8.82 -14.60
C VAL A 333 9.60 -10.13 -14.31
N LEU A 334 9.20 -10.80 -13.23
CA LEU A 334 9.71 -12.13 -12.90
C LEU A 334 9.00 -13.20 -13.75
N PRO A 335 9.64 -14.36 -14.01
CA PRO A 335 8.98 -15.46 -14.73
C PRO A 335 7.69 -15.90 -14.04
N SER A 336 6.69 -16.35 -14.82
CA SER A 336 5.32 -16.62 -14.33
C SER A 336 5.22 -17.70 -13.24
N HIS A 337 6.22 -18.58 -13.09
CA HIS A 337 6.25 -19.60 -12.04
C HIS A 337 6.78 -19.07 -10.70
N VAL A 338 7.32 -17.84 -10.65
CA VAL A 338 7.93 -17.26 -9.46
C VAL A 338 6.87 -16.51 -8.66
N ASP A 339 6.55 -17.04 -7.48
CA ASP A 339 5.72 -16.37 -6.48
C ASP A 339 6.57 -15.57 -5.46
N ALA A 340 5.92 -14.98 -4.45
CA ALA A 340 6.61 -14.18 -3.43
C ALA A 340 7.55 -15.01 -2.55
N GLU A 341 7.23 -16.28 -2.30
CA GLU A 341 8.07 -17.17 -1.48
C GLU A 341 9.34 -17.52 -2.24
N LEU A 342 9.19 -17.99 -3.48
CA LEU A 342 10.30 -18.34 -4.36
C LEU A 342 11.16 -17.11 -4.67
N ALA A 343 10.54 -15.96 -4.95
CA ALA A 343 11.27 -14.71 -5.23
C ALA A 343 12.22 -14.33 -4.09
N ASN A 344 11.80 -14.56 -2.84
CA ASN A 344 12.61 -14.28 -1.66
C ASN A 344 13.63 -15.38 -1.36
N ALA A 345 13.26 -16.65 -1.49
CA ALA A 345 14.13 -17.80 -1.23
C ALA A 345 15.33 -17.83 -2.19
N ASP A 346 15.09 -17.60 -3.48
CA ASP A 346 16.08 -17.77 -4.55
C ASP A 346 16.62 -16.43 -5.09
N ALA A 347 16.46 -15.35 -4.31
CA ALA A 347 17.03 -14.04 -4.60
C ALA A 347 16.66 -13.44 -5.98
N TRP A 348 15.48 -13.76 -6.53
CA TRP A 348 15.03 -13.30 -7.85
C TRP A 348 15.00 -11.77 -7.99
N TRP A 349 14.75 -11.06 -6.89
CA TRP A 349 14.76 -9.58 -6.84
C TRP A 349 16.12 -8.96 -7.17
N TYR A 350 17.21 -9.72 -7.10
CA TYR A 350 18.58 -9.23 -7.33
C TYR A 350 19.14 -9.65 -8.69
N LYS A 351 18.33 -10.31 -9.53
CA LYS A 351 18.71 -10.75 -10.88
C LYS A 351 18.44 -9.64 -11.91
N PRO A 352 19.47 -9.00 -12.51
CA PRO A 352 19.32 -7.79 -13.31
C PRO A 352 18.51 -7.96 -14.60
N GLU A 353 18.43 -9.17 -15.16
CA GLU A 353 17.70 -9.48 -16.39
C GLU A 353 16.17 -9.24 -16.30
N TYR A 354 15.62 -9.11 -15.09
CA TYR A 354 14.20 -8.85 -14.86
C TYR A 354 13.87 -7.37 -14.59
N ILE A 355 14.88 -6.48 -14.58
CA ILE A 355 14.68 -5.03 -14.39
C ILE A 355 13.90 -4.47 -15.57
N ILE A 356 12.77 -3.80 -15.30
CA ILE A 356 12.05 -3.09 -16.35
C ILE A 356 12.70 -1.73 -16.57
N ASN A 357 13.10 -1.44 -17.80
CA ASN A 357 13.54 -0.12 -18.22
C ASN A 357 12.61 0.40 -19.32
N GLU A 358 12.83 -0.02 -20.56
CA GLU A 358 11.98 0.33 -21.69
C GLU A 358 10.60 -0.34 -21.60
N LEU A 359 9.57 0.35 -22.09
CA LEU A 359 8.21 -0.20 -22.23
C LEU A 359 8.16 -1.25 -23.36
N ASN A 360 7.22 -2.18 -23.25
CA ASN A 360 6.83 -3.08 -24.34
C ASN A 360 5.75 -2.42 -25.21
N VAL A 361 5.52 -2.98 -26.40
CA VAL A 361 4.40 -2.56 -27.26
C VAL A 361 3.07 -2.90 -26.60
N ASN A 362 2.12 -1.98 -26.60
CA ASN A 362 0.79 -2.14 -26.02
C ASN A 362 -0.27 -1.39 -26.85
N SER A 363 -1.52 -1.83 -26.75
CA SER A 363 -2.69 -1.17 -27.35
C SER A 363 -3.96 -1.51 -26.58
N VAL A 364 -4.92 -0.59 -26.61
CA VAL A 364 -6.19 -0.67 -25.87
C VAL A 364 -7.32 -0.14 -26.74
N ILE A 365 -8.47 -0.81 -26.67
CA ILE A 365 -9.75 -0.34 -27.26
C ILE A 365 -10.41 0.61 -26.27
N THR A 366 -10.79 1.80 -26.74
CA THR A 366 -11.48 2.81 -25.91
C THR A 366 -12.88 3.12 -26.41
N THR A 367 -13.14 2.86 -27.69
CA THR A 367 -14.45 2.96 -28.33
C THR A 367 -14.66 1.70 -29.16
N PRO A 368 -15.67 0.87 -28.83
CA PRO A 368 -16.72 1.13 -27.85
C PRO A 368 -16.21 1.17 -26.40
N GLY A 369 -16.84 2.03 -25.59
CA GLY A 369 -16.58 2.11 -24.14
C GLY A 369 -17.16 0.93 -23.38
N HIS A 370 -16.77 0.76 -22.12
CA HIS A 370 -17.44 -0.22 -21.25
C HIS A 370 -18.90 0.17 -21.03
N ASP A 371 -19.79 -0.80 -21.16
CA ASP A 371 -21.25 -0.67 -21.05
C ASP A 371 -21.87 0.31 -22.06
N GLU A 372 -21.11 0.69 -23.09
CA GLU A 372 -21.68 1.40 -24.24
C GLU A 372 -22.68 0.49 -24.94
N ILE A 373 -23.86 1.03 -25.27
CA ILE A 373 -24.91 0.34 -26.00
C ILE A 373 -25.00 0.92 -27.40
N LEU A 374 -24.69 0.10 -28.41
CA LEU A 374 -24.93 0.42 -29.82
C LEU A 374 -26.33 -0.11 -30.21
N PRO A 375 -27.33 0.75 -30.42
CA PRO A 375 -28.65 0.30 -30.85
C PRO A 375 -28.60 -0.32 -32.25
N ILE A 376 -29.39 -1.37 -32.49
CA ILE A 376 -29.51 -2.07 -33.76
C ILE A 376 -30.87 -1.74 -34.37
N ASN A 377 -30.88 -0.79 -35.31
CA ASN A 377 -32.07 -0.34 -36.03
C ASN A 377 -31.73 0.03 -37.47
N GLY A 378 -32.73 0.33 -38.30
CA GLY A 378 -32.52 0.62 -39.72
C GLY A 378 -31.60 1.80 -40.02
N ILE A 379 -31.34 2.69 -39.06
CA ILE A 379 -30.40 3.81 -39.22
C ILE A 379 -28.98 3.36 -38.89
N THR A 380 -28.79 2.68 -37.75
CA THR A 380 -27.46 2.27 -37.29
C THR A 380 -26.88 1.14 -38.14
N THR A 381 -27.71 0.21 -38.63
CA THR A 381 -27.25 -0.86 -39.52
C THR A 381 -26.87 -0.39 -40.93
N GLN A 382 -27.13 0.87 -41.27
CA GLN A 382 -26.75 1.48 -42.55
C GLN A 382 -25.49 2.36 -42.46
N ARG A 383 -24.81 2.39 -41.31
CA ARG A 383 -23.62 3.20 -41.07
C ARG A 383 -22.51 2.33 -40.47
N GLY A 384 -21.27 2.66 -40.83
CA GLY A 384 -20.10 2.12 -40.12
C GLY A 384 -20.07 2.61 -38.66
N TYR A 385 -19.52 1.79 -37.78
CA TYR A 385 -19.17 2.14 -36.42
C TYR A 385 -17.67 2.36 -36.33
N THR A 386 -17.26 3.59 -35.97
CA THR A 386 -15.84 3.94 -35.78
C THR A 386 -15.32 3.41 -34.44
N MET A 387 -14.59 2.30 -34.48
CA MET A 387 -13.82 1.85 -33.33
C MET A 387 -12.56 2.69 -33.16
N LYS A 388 -12.16 2.93 -31.90
CA LYS A 388 -10.99 3.76 -31.58
C LYS A 388 -10.21 3.23 -30.38
N GLY A 389 -8.96 3.64 -30.28
CA GLY A 389 -8.12 3.41 -29.12
C GLY A 389 -6.76 4.08 -29.21
N TYR A 390 -5.86 3.70 -28.31
CA TYR A 390 -4.47 4.16 -28.32
C TYR A 390 -3.49 2.97 -28.41
N ALA A 391 -2.25 3.26 -28.82
CA ALA A 391 -1.13 2.33 -28.78
C ALA A 391 0.17 3.07 -28.41
N TYR A 392 1.14 2.36 -27.83
CA TYR A 392 2.47 2.90 -27.52
C TYR A 392 3.54 1.79 -27.54
N SER A 393 4.81 2.18 -27.64
CA SER A 393 5.97 1.29 -27.44
C SER A 393 7.11 2.04 -26.74
N GLY A 394 8.05 1.30 -26.15
CA GLY A 394 9.22 1.85 -25.46
C GLY A 394 10.42 2.10 -26.37
N GLY A 395 11.49 2.64 -25.80
CA GLY A 395 12.79 2.82 -26.49
C GLY A 395 12.78 3.82 -27.66
N GLY A 396 11.69 4.55 -27.82
CA GLY A 396 11.48 5.51 -28.91
C GLY A 396 11.03 4.87 -30.22
N LYS A 397 10.44 3.67 -30.15
CA LYS A 397 10.01 2.90 -31.32
C LYS A 397 8.64 3.35 -31.80
N ARG A 398 8.53 3.71 -33.08
CA ARG A 398 7.26 4.07 -33.71
C ARG A 398 6.31 2.86 -33.76
N ILE A 399 5.02 3.08 -33.49
CA ILE A 399 3.96 2.14 -33.86
C ILE A 399 3.77 2.19 -35.38
N THR A 400 3.93 1.05 -36.03
CA THR A 400 3.85 0.94 -37.50
C THR A 400 2.51 0.41 -37.98
N ARG A 401 1.81 -0.36 -37.13
CA ARG A 401 0.53 -0.96 -37.45
C ARG A 401 -0.27 -1.27 -36.19
N VAL A 402 -1.58 -1.06 -36.24
CA VAL A 402 -2.55 -1.59 -35.29
C VAL A 402 -3.57 -2.40 -36.06
N GLU A 403 -3.98 -3.54 -35.53
CA GLU A 403 -4.91 -4.46 -36.17
C GLU A 403 -6.01 -4.85 -35.18
N VAL A 404 -7.24 -4.92 -35.68
CA VAL A 404 -8.43 -5.36 -34.93
C VAL A 404 -8.97 -6.63 -35.55
N THR A 405 -9.35 -7.60 -34.72
CA THR A 405 -10.04 -8.83 -35.14
C THR A 405 -11.43 -8.90 -34.50
N LEU A 406 -12.39 -9.43 -35.26
CA LEU A 406 -13.78 -9.65 -34.83
C LEU A 406 -14.13 -11.16 -34.71
N ASP A 407 -13.20 -12.03 -35.09
CA ASP A 407 -13.39 -13.47 -35.25
C ASP A 407 -12.37 -14.31 -34.45
N GLY A 408 -11.76 -13.72 -33.42
CA GLY A 408 -10.82 -14.41 -32.54
C GLY A 408 -9.39 -14.51 -33.09
N GLY A 409 -9.07 -13.77 -34.15
CA GLY A 409 -7.72 -13.68 -34.71
C GLY A 409 -7.53 -14.43 -36.03
N GLU A 410 -8.60 -14.99 -36.60
CA GLU A 410 -8.58 -15.64 -37.94
C GLU A 410 -8.37 -14.60 -39.04
N THR A 411 -9.03 -13.44 -38.94
CA THR A 411 -8.84 -12.29 -39.83
C THR A 411 -8.57 -11.00 -39.05
N TRP A 412 -7.92 -10.04 -39.71
CA TRP A 412 -7.47 -8.79 -39.11
C TRP A 412 -7.75 -7.59 -40.02
N LEU A 413 -8.41 -6.59 -39.47
CA LEU A 413 -8.62 -5.28 -40.08
C LEU A 413 -7.47 -4.36 -39.68
N VAL A 414 -6.79 -3.78 -40.67
CA VAL A 414 -5.72 -2.80 -40.43
C VAL A 414 -6.33 -1.44 -40.09
N CYS A 415 -5.94 -0.88 -38.95
CA CYS A 415 -6.44 0.40 -38.49
C CYS A 415 -5.71 1.58 -39.16
N VAL A 416 -6.42 2.71 -39.28
CA VAL A 416 -5.81 4.00 -39.57
C VAL A 416 -5.11 4.50 -38.30
N LEU A 417 -3.87 4.95 -38.43
CA LEU A 417 -3.09 5.51 -37.32
C LEU A 417 -3.11 7.04 -37.38
N ASP A 418 -3.41 7.68 -36.25
CA ASP A 418 -3.19 9.09 -36.02
C ASP A 418 -1.92 9.27 -35.16
N LEU A 419 -0.89 9.84 -35.79
CA LEU A 419 0.47 9.95 -35.29
C LEU A 419 0.90 11.43 -35.28
N PRO A 420 0.36 12.25 -34.36
CA PRO A 420 0.63 13.69 -34.35
C PRO A 420 2.08 14.01 -33.99
N GLU A 421 2.78 13.13 -33.26
CA GLU A 421 4.19 13.31 -32.90
C GLU A 421 5.11 13.32 -34.14
N LYS A 422 5.87 14.41 -34.29
CA LYS A 422 7.04 14.44 -35.18
C LYS A 422 8.21 13.66 -34.56
N PRO A 423 8.96 12.86 -35.34
CA PRO A 423 10.15 12.20 -34.83
C PRO A 423 11.17 13.23 -34.32
N THR A 424 11.91 12.90 -33.27
CA THR A 424 13.07 13.71 -32.89
C THR A 424 14.14 13.69 -33.99
N LYS A 425 15.15 14.58 -33.90
CA LYS A 425 16.30 14.58 -34.81
C LYS A 425 17.07 13.25 -34.90
N TYR A 426 16.83 12.33 -33.95
CA TYR A 426 17.41 10.99 -33.90
C TYR A 426 16.42 9.89 -34.34
N GLY A 427 15.28 10.24 -34.93
CA GLY A 427 14.26 9.29 -35.39
C GLY A 427 13.48 8.61 -34.26
N LYS A 428 13.38 9.24 -33.09
CA LYS A 428 12.68 8.67 -31.92
C LYS A 428 11.25 9.17 -31.82
N HIS A 429 10.37 8.30 -31.33
CA HIS A 429 8.96 8.57 -31.03
C HIS A 429 8.68 8.26 -29.56
N TRP A 430 8.43 9.29 -28.76
CA TRP A 430 8.23 9.21 -27.30
C TRP A 430 6.76 9.16 -26.89
N CYS A 431 5.85 9.36 -27.83
CA CYS A 431 4.44 9.46 -27.54
C CYS A 431 3.65 8.22 -27.98
N TRP A 432 2.50 8.05 -27.35
CA TRP A 432 1.43 7.19 -27.85
C TRP A 432 0.94 7.66 -29.23
N CYS A 433 0.17 6.82 -29.89
CA CYS A 433 -0.61 7.18 -31.05
C CYS A 433 -2.07 6.77 -30.83
N PHE A 434 -2.97 7.35 -31.61
CA PHE A 434 -4.35 6.88 -31.68
C PHE A 434 -4.55 6.01 -32.92
N TRP A 435 -5.55 5.15 -32.86
CA TRP A 435 -5.95 4.34 -34.00
C TRP A 435 -7.46 4.34 -34.14
N SER A 436 -7.93 4.16 -35.38
CA SER A 436 -9.35 3.99 -35.67
C SER A 436 -9.60 3.01 -36.81
N VAL A 437 -10.74 2.34 -36.79
CA VAL A 437 -11.20 1.47 -37.88
C VAL A 437 -12.72 1.55 -38.00
N GLU A 438 -13.22 1.71 -39.21
CA GLU A 438 -14.65 1.60 -39.52
C GLU A 438 -15.04 0.13 -39.65
N VAL A 439 -16.09 -0.28 -38.95
CA VAL A 439 -16.62 -1.64 -39.00
C VAL A 439 -18.11 -1.58 -39.29
N GLU A 440 -18.61 -2.46 -40.17
CA GLU A 440 -20.04 -2.57 -40.41
C GLU A 440 -20.76 -3.12 -39.17
N VAL A 441 -21.87 -2.51 -38.79
CA VAL A 441 -22.63 -2.91 -37.57
C VAL A 441 -23.10 -4.37 -37.65
N LEU A 442 -23.35 -4.88 -38.86
CA LEU A 442 -23.71 -6.30 -39.07
C LEU A 442 -22.56 -7.26 -38.73
N ASP A 443 -21.31 -6.88 -38.95
CA ASP A 443 -20.15 -7.70 -38.58
C ASP A 443 -20.00 -7.74 -37.05
N LEU A 444 -20.25 -6.61 -36.38
CA LEU A 444 -20.28 -6.54 -34.91
C LEU A 444 -21.40 -7.39 -34.31
N LEU A 445 -22.57 -7.49 -34.98
CA LEU A 445 -23.68 -8.33 -34.53
C LEU A 445 -23.32 -9.82 -34.55
N GLY A 446 -22.43 -10.25 -35.47
CA GLY A 446 -21.89 -11.60 -35.54
C GLY A 446 -20.69 -11.86 -34.63
N ALA A 447 -20.00 -10.80 -34.19
CA ALA A 447 -18.81 -10.89 -33.35
C ALA A 447 -19.18 -11.26 -31.91
N LYS A 448 -18.42 -12.20 -31.31
CA LYS A 448 -18.52 -12.53 -29.87
C LYS A 448 -17.53 -11.70 -29.04
N GLU A 449 -16.41 -11.36 -29.64
CA GLU A 449 -15.36 -10.55 -29.04
C GLU A 449 -14.63 -9.75 -30.10
N ILE A 450 -14.10 -8.60 -29.68
CA ILE A 450 -13.23 -7.77 -30.48
C ILE A 450 -11.88 -7.73 -29.78
N ALA A 451 -10.78 -7.89 -30.50
CA ALA A 451 -9.45 -7.81 -29.94
C ALA A 451 -8.54 -6.89 -30.77
N VAL A 452 -7.61 -6.21 -30.10
CA VAL A 452 -6.62 -5.33 -30.75
C VAL A 452 -5.20 -5.76 -30.43
N ARG A 453 -4.30 -5.62 -31.41
CA ARG A 453 -2.85 -5.72 -31.24
C ARG A 453 -2.11 -4.63 -32.01
N ALA A 454 -0.99 -4.18 -31.47
CA ALA A 454 -0.07 -3.26 -32.13
C ALA A 454 1.25 -3.94 -32.54
N TRP A 455 1.91 -3.30 -33.51
CA TRP A 455 3.25 -3.65 -33.99
C TRP A 455 4.14 -2.40 -33.96
N ASP A 456 5.36 -2.55 -33.44
CA ASP A 456 6.35 -1.48 -33.48
C ASP A 456 7.30 -1.58 -34.69
N GLN A 457 8.17 -0.59 -34.86
CA GLN A 457 9.16 -0.54 -35.95
C GLN A 457 10.23 -1.63 -35.88
N SER A 458 10.33 -2.36 -34.76
CA SER A 458 11.19 -3.53 -34.60
C SER A 458 10.41 -4.84 -34.79
N HIS A 459 9.16 -4.76 -35.27
CA HIS A 459 8.24 -5.88 -35.45
C HIS A 459 7.94 -6.66 -34.17
N ASN A 460 8.08 -6.05 -32.99
CA ASN A 460 7.51 -6.62 -31.78
C ASN A 460 6.00 -6.48 -31.83
N THR A 461 5.28 -7.50 -31.35
CA THR A 461 3.83 -7.48 -31.20
C THR A 461 3.39 -7.98 -29.83
N GLN A 462 2.10 -7.91 -29.58
CA GLN A 462 1.46 -8.30 -28.33
C GLN A 462 1.10 -9.80 -28.33
N PRO A 463 1.31 -10.52 -27.22
CA PRO A 463 0.89 -11.91 -27.10
C PRO A 463 -0.64 -12.01 -27.09
N GLU A 464 -1.18 -13.09 -27.65
CA GLU A 464 -2.61 -13.36 -27.58
C GLU A 464 -3.07 -13.59 -26.13
N LYS A 465 -2.31 -14.41 -25.39
CA LYS A 465 -2.63 -14.84 -24.03
C LYS A 465 -1.95 -13.94 -23.00
N LEU A 466 -2.62 -13.73 -21.88
CA LEU A 466 -2.07 -13.03 -20.72
C LEU A 466 -0.87 -13.79 -20.16
N ILE A 467 0.22 -13.06 -19.88
CA ILE A 467 1.43 -13.60 -19.24
C ILE A 467 1.48 -13.04 -17.81
N TRP A 468 1.05 -13.86 -16.85
CA TRP A 468 1.02 -13.47 -15.45
C TRP A 468 2.44 -13.33 -14.89
N ASN A 469 2.67 -12.34 -14.01
CA ASN A 469 3.89 -12.26 -13.20
C ASN A 469 3.58 -11.69 -11.81
N LEU A 470 4.44 -12.01 -10.84
CA LEU A 470 4.26 -11.65 -9.42
C LEU A 470 3.88 -10.18 -9.17
N MET A 471 4.45 -9.24 -9.93
CA MET A 471 4.22 -7.79 -9.73
C MET A 471 3.05 -7.24 -10.55
N GLY A 472 2.44 -8.07 -11.40
CA GLY A 472 1.35 -7.65 -12.29
C GLY A 472 1.76 -6.54 -13.24
N MET A 473 3.01 -6.55 -13.71
CA MET A 473 3.58 -5.47 -14.52
C MET A 473 3.66 -5.85 -16.00
N MET A 474 3.75 -4.83 -16.85
CA MET A 474 3.95 -4.96 -18.29
C MET A 474 2.88 -5.80 -19.00
N ASN A 475 1.65 -5.82 -18.48
CA ASN A 475 0.55 -6.54 -19.13
C ASN A 475 0.27 -5.96 -20.51
N ASN A 476 0.52 -6.74 -21.57
CA ASN A 476 0.35 -6.30 -22.94
C ASN A 476 -0.30 -7.35 -23.83
N CYS A 477 -1.04 -8.32 -23.28
CA CYS A 477 -1.83 -9.22 -24.13
C CYS A 477 -2.85 -8.45 -24.96
N TRP A 478 -3.43 -9.09 -25.98
CA TRP A 478 -4.50 -8.46 -26.78
C TRP A 478 -5.59 -7.92 -25.85
N PHE A 479 -5.94 -6.65 -26.00
CA PHE A 479 -7.03 -6.08 -25.24
C PHE A 479 -8.34 -6.55 -25.87
N LYS A 480 -9.14 -7.31 -25.12
CA LYS A 480 -10.36 -7.95 -25.60
C LYS A 480 -11.62 -7.29 -25.04
N VAL A 481 -12.57 -6.97 -25.91
CA VAL A 481 -13.90 -6.47 -25.57
C VAL A 481 -14.93 -7.52 -25.94
N LYS A 482 -15.77 -7.96 -24.99
CA LYS A 482 -16.88 -8.88 -25.29
C LYS A 482 -18.07 -8.09 -25.84
N VAL A 483 -18.73 -8.67 -26.83
CA VAL A 483 -19.92 -8.11 -27.47
C VAL A 483 -21.12 -8.98 -27.08
N ASN A 484 -22.13 -8.39 -26.45
CA ASN A 484 -23.34 -9.11 -26.04
C ASN A 484 -24.59 -8.44 -26.61
N VAL A 485 -25.57 -9.22 -27.03
CA VAL A 485 -26.89 -8.67 -27.42
C VAL A 485 -27.68 -8.31 -26.16
N CYS A 486 -28.23 -7.10 -26.13
CA CYS A 486 -29.08 -6.59 -25.06
C CYS A 486 -30.40 -6.02 -25.60
N ARG A 487 -31.35 -5.76 -24.69
CA ARG A 487 -32.64 -5.11 -24.97
C ARG A 487 -32.81 -3.93 -24.01
N PRO A 488 -32.24 -2.75 -24.32
CA PRO A 488 -32.27 -1.60 -23.40
C PRO A 488 -33.69 -1.11 -23.14
N HIS A 489 -34.55 -1.16 -24.17
CA HIS A 489 -35.96 -0.78 -24.09
C HIS A 489 -36.86 -1.84 -24.75
N LYS A 490 -38.14 -1.84 -24.39
CA LYS A 490 -39.12 -2.82 -24.90
C LYS A 490 -39.27 -2.68 -26.42
N GLY A 491 -38.84 -3.70 -27.16
CA GLY A 491 -38.89 -3.75 -28.61
C GLY A 491 -37.58 -3.35 -29.31
N GLU A 492 -36.59 -2.85 -28.58
CA GLU A 492 -35.28 -2.50 -29.11
C GLU A 492 -34.26 -3.64 -28.90
N ILE A 493 -33.28 -3.70 -29.78
CA ILE A 493 -32.13 -4.61 -29.71
C ILE A 493 -30.89 -3.71 -29.76
N GLY A 494 -29.90 -4.00 -28.92
CA GLY A 494 -28.61 -3.31 -28.93
C GLY A 494 -27.46 -4.29 -28.73
N LEU A 495 -26.25 -3.84 -29.02
CA LEU A 495 -25.01 -4.51 -28.61
C LEU A 495 -24.43 -3.76 -27.42
N VAL A 496 -24.15 -4.46 -26.33
CA VAL A 496 -23.43 -3.93 -25.18
C VAL A 496 -22.00 -4.45 -25.18
N PHE A 497 -21.05 -3.55 -24.90
CA PHE A 497 -19.63 -3.84 -24.96
C PHE A 497 -18.99 -3.91 -23.57
N GLU A 498 -18.34 -5.02 -23.26
CA GLU A 498 -17.69 -5.23 -21.98
C GLU A 498 -16.17 -5.21 -22.15
N HIS A 499 -15.49 -4.25 -21.54
CA HIS A 499 -14.02 -4.24 -21.42
C HIS A 499 -13.55 -5.35 -20.46
N PRO A 500 -12.25 -5.71 -20.41
CA PRO A 500 -11.76 -6.72 -19.47
C PRO A 500 -12.13 -6.44 -18.02
N THR A 501 -11.89 -5.21 -17.56
CA THR A 501 -12.07 -4.79 -16.16
C THR A 501 -12.33 -3.27 -16.05
N GLN A 502 -13.09 -2.83 -15.05
CA GLN A 502 -13.11 -1.42 -14.59
C GLN A 502 -11.99 -1.11 -13.60
N PRO A 503 -11.44 0.12 -13.49
CA PRO A 503 -10.29 0.41 -12.62
C PRO A 503 -10.57 0.34 -11.12
N GLY A 504 -9.50 0.16 -10.33
CA GLY A 504 -9.58 0.14 -8.87
C GLY A 504 -10.51 -0.97 -8.36
N ASN A 505 -11.37 -0.61 -7.42
CA ASN A 505 -12.39 -1.50 -6.86
C ASN A 505 -13.74 -1.39 -7.58
N GLN A 506 -13.83 -0.66 -8.69
CA GLN A 506 -15.07 -0.59 -9.46
C GLN A 506 -15.43 -1.99 -10.00
N THR A 507 -16.72 -2.33 -9.89
CA THR A 507 -17.31 -3.54 -10.45
C THR A 507 -17.47 -3.39 -11.96
N GLY A 508 -17.39 -4.50 -12.69
CA GLY A 508 -17.62 -4.52 -14.14
C GLY A 508 -16.45 -5.09 -14.94
N GLY A 509 -16.76 -5.37 -16.20
CA GLY A 509 -15.87 -6.03 -17.16
C GLY A 509 -16.06 -7.55 -17.23
N TRP A 510 -15.78 -8.13 -18.40
CA TRP A 510 -16.09 -9.53 -18.67
C TRP A 510 -15.23 -10.50 -17.85
N MET A 511 -14.01 -10.12 -17.46
CA MET A 511 -13.16 -10.98 -16.62
C MET A 511 -13.73 -11.12 -15.20
N ALA A 512 -14.35 -10.07 -14.66
CA ALA A 512 -15.03 -10.13 -13.36
C ALA A 512 -16.23 -11.07 -13.42
N ARG A 513 -17.05 -10.94 -14.48
CA ARG A 513 -18.16 -11.86 -14.73
C ARG A 513 -17.68 -13.31 -14.92
N GLN A 514 -16.64 -13.53 -15.72
CA GLN A 514 -16.09 -14.87 -15.96
C GLN A 514 -15.55 -15.50 -14.67
N LYS A 515 -14.77 -14.76 -13.87
CA LYS A 515 -14.27 -15.25 -12.58
C LYS A 515 -15.42 -15.63 -11.63
N HIS A 516 -16.49 -14.83 -11.59
CA HIS A 516 -17.68 -15.17 -10.82
C HIS A 516 -18.35 -16.46 -11.32
N LEU A 517 -18.47 -16.64 -12.65
CA LEU A 517 -19.02 -17.86 -13.26
C LEU A 517 -18.14 -19.09 -12.99
N GLU A 518 -16.82 -19.00 -13.16
CA GLU A 518 -15.87 -20.09 -12.90
C GLU A 518 -15.86 -20.50 -11.42
N THR A 519 -15.94 -19.52 -10.52
CA THR A 519 -16.06 -19.77 -9.07
C THR A 519 -17.38 -20.47 -8.75
N ALA A 520 -18.47 -20.10 -9.42
CA ALA A 520 -19.77 -20.75 -9.28
C ALA A 520 -19.79 -22.18 -9.87
N GLU A 521 -19.13 -22.41 -11.02
CA GLU A 521 -19.00 -23.73 -11.64
C GLU A 521 -18.10 -24.68 -10.83
N ALA A 522 -16.96 -24.19 -10.30
CA ALA A 522 -16.08 -24.98 -9.44
C ALA A 522 -16.75 -25.39 -8.12
N ALA A 523 -17.76 -24.63 -7.68
CA ALA A 523 -18.58 -24.97 -6.52
C ALA A 523 -19.68 -26.02 -6.81
N ALA A 524 -19.91 -26.44 -8.07
CA ALA A 524 -20.95 -27.41 -8.44
C ALA A 524 -20.41 -28.88 -8.50
N PRO A 525 -20.94 -29.83 -7.71
CA PRO A 525 -20.47 -31.23 -7.71
C PRO A 525 -20.88 -32.00 -8.98
N GLY A 526 -19.90 -32.63 -9.64
CA GLY A 526 -20.09 -33.49 -10.82
C GLY A 526 -21.03 -34.68 -10.60
N LEU A 527 -21.97 -34.85 -11.52
CA LEU A 527 -23.01 -35.88 -11.54
C LEU A 527 -22.43 -37.32 -11.61
N LYS A 528 -22.28 -37.99 -10.47
CA LYS A 528 -22.38 -39.46 -10.37
C LYS A 528 -23.28 -39.83 -9.19
N ARG A 529 -24.43 -40.43 -9.55
CA ARG A 529 -25.48 -40.93 -8.64
C ARG A 529 -24.88 -41.76 -7.50
N SER A 530 -24.94 -41.25 -6.28
CA SER A 530 -25.22 -42.07 -5.11
C SER A 530 -25.90 -41.23 -4.05
N THR A 531 -26.94 -41.83 -3.48
CA THR A 531 -27.97 -41.30 -2.61
C THR A 531 -27.46 -40.82 -1.26
N SER A 532 -27.54 -39.51 -0.97
CA SER A 532 -28.11 -38.90 0.25
C SER A 532 -27.68 -37.42 0.42
N THR A 533 -28.67 -36.52 0.31
CA THR A 533 -28.79 -35.12 0.82
C THR A 533 -27.72 -34.06 0.47
N PRO A 534 -28.01 -33.12 -0.45
CA PRO A 534 -27.07 -32.08 -0.92
C PRO A 534 -27.30 -30.69 -0.29
N PHE A 535 -26.22 -29.95 0.01
CA PHE A 535 -26.25 -28.50 0.24
C PHE A 535 -25.58 -27.78 -0.95
N MET A 536 -26.41 -27.25 -1.85
CA MET A 536 -26.07 -26.24 -2.86
C MET A 536 -26.47 -24.87 -2.30
N ASN A 537 -25.69 -23.80 -2.51
CA ASN A 537 -26.20 -22.44 -2.38
C ASN A 537 -25.80 -21.59 -3.61
N THR A 538 -26.79 -21.46 -4.47
CA THR A 538 -26.96 -20.52 -5.58
C THR A 538 -27.29 -19.13 -5.02
N THR A 539 -26.57 -18.09 -5.44
CA THR A 539 -27.01 -16.70 -5.24
C THR A 539 -27.94 -16.30 -6.40
N ASP A 540 -29.22 -16.64 -6.27
CA ASP A 540 -30.31 -16.20 -7.14
C ASP A 540 -30.51 -14.68 -7.07
N GLY A 541 -29.63 -13.87 -7.66
CA GLY A 541 -29.83 -12.41 -7.81
C GLY A 541 -30.31 -11.70 -6.53
N LYS A 542 -29.98 -12.24 -5.35
CA LYS A 542 -30.57 -11.81 -4.10
C LYS A 542 -29.96 -10.47 -3.77
N GLN A 543 -30.81 -9.47 -3.83
CA GLN A 543 -30.48 -8.13 -3.45
C GLN A 543 -30.93 -7.92 -2.01
N PHE A 544 -30.04 -7.37 -1.19
CA PHE A 544 -30.30 -7.08 0.20
C PHE A 544 -30.19 -5.59 0.43
N THR A 545 -31.05 -5.07 1.29
CA THR A 545 -30.93 -3.73 1.85
C THR A 545 -30.00 -3.76 3.07
N MET A 546 -29.37 -2.64 3.42
CA MET A 546 -28.64 -2.54 4.70
C MET A 546 -29.53 -2.87 5.90
N SER A 547 -30.84 -2.60 5.82
CA SER A 547 -31.78 -2.95 6.89
C SER A 547 -31.96 -4.46 7.06
N GLU A 548 -31.80 -5.25 6.01
CA GLU A 548 -31.80 -6.71 6.10
C GLU A 548 -30.49 -7.20 6.66
N VAL A 549 -29.36 -6.71 6.13
CA VAL A 549 -28.01 -7.08 6.60
C VAL A 549 -27.85 -6.80 8.10
N ARG A 550 -28.35 -5.66 8.60
CA ARG A 550 -28.34 -5.29 10.02
C ARG A 550 -29.01 -6.31 10.96
N LYS A 551 -29.91 -7.16 10.46
CA LYS A 551 -30.55 -8.23 11.27
C LYS A 551 -29.61 -9.42 11.55
N HIS A 552 -28.53 -9.53 10.79
CA HIS A 552 -27.57 -10.64 10.83
C HIS A 552 -26.28 -10.18 11.52
N SER A 553 -26.42 -9.84 12.81
CA SER A 553 -25.36 -9.25 13.63
C SER A 553 -24.95 -10.11 14.83
N SER A 554 -25.28 -11.42 14.85
CA SER A 554 -25.04 -12.33 15.98
C SER A 554 -24.17 -13.54 15.60
N GLN A 555 -23.76 -14.34 16.59
CA GLN A 555 -22.98 -15.56 16.35
C GLN A 555 -23.74 -16.63 15.54
N ASP A 556 -25.06 -16.69 15.69
CA ASP A 556 -25.92 -17.61 14.93
C ASP A 556 -26.27 -17.08 13.53
N SER A 557 -25.98 -15.80 13.27
CA SER A 557 -26.25 -15.16 11.99
C SER A 557 -25.39 -13.92 11.80
N ALA A 558 -24.26 -14.06 11.11
CA ALA A 558 -23.24 -13.03 10.94
C ALA A 558 -23.04 -12.69 9.46
N TRP A 559 -23.73 -11.66 8.97
CA TRP A 559 -23.53 -11.18 7.61
C TRP A 559 -22.61 -9.96 7.59
N ILE A 560 -21.82 -9.74 6.55
CA ILE A 560 -21.02 -8.53 6.39
C ILE A 560 -21.17 -7.97 4.98
N VAL A 561 -20.95 -6.67 4.81
CA VAL A 561 -20.83 -6.06 3.48
C VAL A 561 -19.37 -5.72 3.20
N VAL A 562 -18.86 -6.19 2.07
CA VAL A 562 -17.53 -5.87 1.57
C VAL A 562 -17.65 -5.58 0.07
N HIS A 563 -17.17 -4.43 -0.37
CA HIS A 563 -17.25 -3.99 -1.77
C HIS A 563 -18.68 -4.04 -2.36
N GLY A 564 -19.69 -3.71 -1.55
CA GLY A 564 -21.10 -3.74 -1.97
C GLY A 564 -21.72 -5.14 -2.10
N HIS A 565 -21.01 -6.19 -1.71
CA HIS A 565 -21.50 -7.56 -1.70
C HIS A 565 -21.82 -8.00 -0.27
N VAL A 566 -22.90 -8.77 -0.11
CA VAL A 566 -23.32 -9.29 1.20
C VAL A 566 -22.82 -10.72 1.34
N TYR A 567 -22.15 -11.01 2.45
CA TYR A 567 -21.55 -12.30 2.76
C TYR A 567 -22.13 -12.85 4.05
N ASP A 568 -22.58 -14.10 4.06
CA ASP A 568 -22.93 -14.84 5.27
C ASP A 568 -21.70 -15.59 5.79
N CYS A 569 -21.00 -14.96 6.72
CA CYS A 569 -19.80 -15.50 7.33
C CYS A 569 -20.10 -16.42 8.52
N THR A 570 -21.36 -16.74 8.83
CA THR A 570 -21.76 -17.53 10.01
C THR A 570 -20.99 -18.86 10.08
N ALA A 571 -20.89 -19.56 8.95
CA ALA A 571 -20.17 -20.84 8.88
C ALA A 571 -18.64 -20.68 9.01
N PHE A 572 -18.09 -19.50 8.67
CA PHE A 572 -16.66 -19.21 8.73
C PHE A 572 -16.18 -18.72 10.09
N LEU A 573 -17.09 -18.32 10.99
CA LEU A 573 -16.73 -17.77 12.30
C LEU A 573 -15.72 -18.67 13.06
N LYS A 574 -15.90 -19.98 12.97
CA LYS A 574 -15.04 -20.99 13.63
C LYS A 574 -13.70 -21.24 12.94
N ASP A 575 -13.60 -20.91 11.65
CA ASP A 575 -12.43 -21.20 10.79
C ASP A 575 -11.60 -19.94 10.50
N HIS A 576 -12.09 -18.75 10.88
CA HIS A 576 -11.38 -17.48 10.68
C HIS A 576 -10.14 -17.43 11.59
N PRO A 577 -8.93 -17.23 11.05
CA PRO A 577 -7.68 -17.29 11.82
C PRO A 577 -7.52 -16.15 12.86
N GLY A 578 -8.33 -15.09 12.77
CA GLY A 578 -8.42 -14.04 13.78
C GLY A 578 -9.48 -14.30 14.87
N GLY A 579 -10.10 -15.48 14.86
CA GLY A 579 -11.22 -15.84 15.72
C GLY A 579 -12.56 -15.24 15.27
N ALA A 580 -13.65 -15.82 15.76
CA ALA A 580 -15.02 -15.42 15.41
C ALA A 580 -15.29 -13.92 15.65
N ASP A 581 -14.75 -13.36 16.73
CA ASP A 581 -14.96 -11.96 17.13
C ASP A 581 -14.49 -10.97 16.05
N SER A 582 -13.46 -11.33 15.27
CA SER A 582 -12.93 -10.50 14.18
C SER A 582 -13.95 -10.26 13.05
N ILE A 583 -14.92 -11.15 12.88
CA ILE A 583 -16.04 -10.99 11.94
C ILE A 583 -17.25 -10.37 12.66
N LEU A 584 -17.58 -10.86 13.87
CA LEU A 584 -18.77 -10.44 14.62
C LEU A 584 -18.76 -8.94 14.95
N ILE A 585 -17.58 -8.36 15.13
CA ILE A 585 -17.36 -6.91 15.28
C ILE A 585 -17.85 -6.08 14.08
N ASN A 586 -18.02 -6.68 12.92
CA ASN A 586 -18.47 -6.03 11.69
C ASN A 586 -19.79 -6.65 11.16
N ALA A 587 -20.39 -7.60 11.89
CA ALA A 587 -21.57 -8.33 11.43
C ALA A 587 -22.83 -7.42 11.34
N GLY A 588 -23.42 -7.27 10.18
CA GLY A 588 -24.55 -6.39 9.92
C GLY A 588 -24.13 -5.00 9.44
N THR A 589 -22.84 -4.78 9.17
CA THR A 589 -22.30 -3.50 8.69
C THR A 589 -21.49 -3.65 7.41
N ASP A 590 -21.22 -2.53 6.73
CA ASP A 590 -20.20 -2.47 5.69
C ASP A 590 -18.83 -2.27 6.33
N CYS A 591 -17.94 -3.23 6.12
CA CYS A 591 -16.59 -3.25 6.68
C CYS A 591 -15.54 -3.33 5.57
N THR A 592 -15.82 -2.76 4.41
CA THR A 592 -14.92 -2.75 3.26
C THR A 592 -13.54 -2.18 3.65
N GLU A 593 -13.50 -1.07 4.38
CA GLU A 593 -12.25 -0.42 4.79
C GLU A 593 -11.45 -1.27 5.78
N GLU A 594 -12.10 -1.81 6.82
CA GLU A 594 -11.48 -2.69 7.80
C GLU A 594 -10.96 -3.98 7.15
N PHE A 595 -11.74 -4.54 6.23
CA PHE A 595 -11.39 -5.76 5.54
C PHE A 595 -10.14 -5.56 4.68
N ASP A 596 -10.12 -4.50 3.87
CA ASP A 596 -8.99 -4.15 3.01
C ASP A 596 -7.73 -3.75 3.80
N ALA A 597 -7.89 -3.20 5.01
CA ALA A 597 -6.76 -2.81 5.86
C ALA A 597 -6.01 -4.01 6.49
N ILE A 598 -6.68 -5.16 6.68
CA ILE A 598 -6.16 -6.28 7.49
C ILE A 598 -5.90 -7.54 6.65
N HIS A 599 -6.69 -7.80 5.61
CA HIS A 599 -6.71 -9.09 4.93
C HIS A 599 -5.82 -9.16 3.70
N SER A 600 -5.11 -10.29 3.56
CA SER A 600 -4.38 -10.66 2.35
C SER A 600 -5.34 -11.11 1.26
N ASP A 601 -4.89 -11.16 0.02
CA ASP A 601 -5.74 -11.53 -1.11
C ASP A 601 -6.21 -13.00 -1.09
N LYS A 602 -5.46 -13.89 -0.41
CA LYS A 602 -5.93 -15.25 -0.13
C LYS A 602 -7.20 -15.22 0.73
N ALA A 603 -7.27 -14.33 1.71
CA ALA A 603 -8.46 -14.14 2.52
C ALA A 603 -9.60 -13.47 1.72
N LYS A 604 -9.28 -12.58 0.76
CA LYS A 604 -10.28 -12.01 -0.18
C LYS A 604 -10.90 -13.09 -1.08
N ALA A 605 -10.09 -14.01 -1.61
CA ALA A 605 -10.59 -15.13 -2.40
C ALA A 605 -11.48 -16.09 -1.58
N LEU A 606 -11.11 -16.32 -0.32
CA LEU A 606 -11.91 -17.13 0.61
C LEU A 606 -13.24 -16.44 0.97
N LEU A 607 -13.28 -15.11 1.02
CA LEU A 607 -14.50 -14.37 1.34
C LEU A 607 -15.64 -14.68 0.36
N ASP A 608 -15.33 -14.84 -0.94
CA ASP A 608 -16.33 -15.11 -1.98
C ASP A 608 -17.11 -16.41 -1.75
N THR A 609 -16.55 -17.40 -1.05
CA THR A 609 -17.28 -18.64 -0.73
C THR A 609 -18.43 -18.43 0.26
N TYR A 610 -18.48 -17.27 0.91
CA TYR A 610 -19.50 -16.89 1.87
C TYR A 610 -20.52 -15.90 1.29
N ARG A 611 -20.42 -15.54 0.00
CA ARG A 611 -21.30 -14.52 -0.60
C ARG A 611 -22.74 -15.03 -0.71
N ILE A 612 -23.69 -14.21 -0.30
CA ILE A 612 -25.13 -14.50 -0.39
C ILE A 612 -25.90 -13.57 -1.32
N GLY A 613 -25.33 -12.42 -1.68
CA GLY A 613 -25.98 -11.49 -2.61
C GLY A 613 -25.26 -10.15 -2.79
N GLU A 614 -26.00 -9.16 -3.25
CA GLU A 614 -25.54 -7.79 -3.48
C GLU A 614 -26.32 -6.80 -2.63
N LEU A 615 -25.67 -5.71 -2.23
CA LEU A 615 -26.33 -4.63 -1.55
C LEU A 615 -27.05 -3.73 -2.58
N ILE A 616 -28.34 -3.44 -2.36
CA ILE A 616 -29.09 -2.50 -3.19
C ILE A 616 -28.51 -1.09 -3.00
N THR A 617 -27.95 -0.52 -4.06
CA THR A 617 -27.36 0.84 -4.08
C THR A 617 -28.31 1.91 -4.63
N THR A 618 -29.54 1.56 -5.03
CA THR A 618 -30.52 2.47 -5.62
C THR A 618 -31.83 2.58 -4.80
N GLY A 619 -32.07 3.74 -4.19
CA GLY A 619 -33.38 4.12 -3.61
C GLY A 619 -33.39 4.40 -2.10
N ALA A 620 -33.48 5.69 -1.73
CA ALA A 620 -34.00 6.28 -0.48
C ALA A 620 -33.59 5.74 0.92
N GLY A 621 -32.72 4.73 1.05
CA GLY A 621 -32.33 4.13 2.33
C GLY A 621 -30.82 4.04 2.61
N TYR A 622 -29.97 4.50 1.69
CA TYR A 622 -28.52 4.53 1.89
C TYR A 622 -28.12 5.82 2.62
N SER A 623 -28.29 5.83 3.94
CA SER A 623 -27.52 6.72 4.82
C SER A 623 -26.35 5.91 5.33
N SER A 624 -25.13 6.19 4.83
CA SER A 624 -23.94 5.76 5.53
C SER A 624 -23.87 6.59 6.80
N ASP A 625 -24.17 5.97 7.94
CA ASP A 625 -24.07 6.58 9.28
C ASP A 625 -22.61 6.92 9.68
N ASN A 626 -21.70 7.07 8.70
CA ASN A 626 -20.32 7.52 8.84
C ASN A 626 -19.96 8.67 7.88
N SER A 627 -20.94 9.42 7.34
CA SER A 627 -20.69 10.65 6.57
C SER A 627 -21.33 11.88 7.21
N VAL A 628 -20.49 12.77 7.76
CA VAL A 628 -20.92 14.10 8.20
C VAL A 628 -20.92 15.03 6.98
N HIS A 629 -22.11 15.14 6.40
CA HIS A 629 -22.67 15.93 5.31
C HIS A 629 -21.97 17.22 4.79
N GLY A 630 -21.92 17.35 3.45
CA GLY A 630 -22.16 18.63 2.73
C GLY A 630 -23.69 18.86 2.56
N ALA A 631 -24.23 20.01 2.12
CA ALA A 631 -23.71 21.23 1.53
C ALA A 631 -24.72 22.38 1.77
N SER A 632 -24.28 23.60 1.48
CA SER A 632 -24.97 24.91 1.46
C SER A 632 -26.47 24.95 1.09
N ASN A 633 -27.29 25.66 1.89
CA ASN A 633 -27.94 26.92 1.50
C ASN A 633 -28.77 27.58 2.64
N LEU A 634 -28.40 28.82 2.95
CA LEU A 634 -29.20 29.97 3.40
C LEU A 634 -30.42 29.81 4.34
N SER A 635 -30.17 30.32 5.56
CA SER A 635 -30.99 31.29 6.32
C SER A 635 -32.18 30.81 7.18
N GLN A 636 -32.03 31.17 8.47
CA GLN A 636 -33.05 31.36 9.53
C GLN A 636 -33.76 30.10 10.05
N LEU A 637 -33.31 29.60 11.20
CA LEU A 637 -34.11 29.36 12.43
C LEU A 637 -33.21 28.84 13.58
N ALA A 638 -33.61 29.15 14.80
CA ALA A 638 -32.87 29.22 16.07
C ALA A 638 -32.29 27.86 16.62
N PRO A 639 -31.35 27.88 17.60
CA PRO A 639 -30.60 26.69 18.00
C PRO A 639 -31.41 25.74 18.89
N ILE A 640 -31.58 24.50 18.44
CA ILE A 640 -32.09 23.39 19.27
C ILE A 640 -30.92 22.85 20.10
N ARG A 641 -31.04 22.97 21.43
CA ARG A 641 -30.21 22.24 22.40
C ARG A 641 -30.64 20.78 22.40
N GLU A 642 -29.82 19.87 21.86
CA GLU A 642 -29.99 18.43 22.10
C GLU A 642 -29.39 18.06 23.46
N ALA A 643 -30.18 17.31 24.22
CA ALA A 643 -29.89 16.90 25.59
C ALA A 643 -28.72 15.90 25.64
N ILE A 644 -27.76 16.17 26.53
CA ILE A 644 -26.64 15.28 26.86
C ILE A 644 -27.23 13.99 27.46
N LYS A 645 -27.15 12.88 26.73
CA LYS A 645 -27.38 11.54 27.28
C LYS A 645 -26.26 11.26 28.29
N ALA A 646 -26.60 10.82 29.50
CA ALA A 646 -25.60 10.43 30.50
C ALA A 646 -24.64 9.38 29.89
N PRO A 647 -23.32 9.51 30.09
CA PRO A 647 -22.36 8.55 29.56
C PRO A 647 -22.67 7.16 30.12
N ALA A 648 -22.63 6.13 29.27
CA ALA A 648 -22.79 4.74 29.70
C ALA A 648 -21.67 4.38 30.69
N PRO A 649 -21.88 3.50 31.69
CA PRO A 649 -20.87 3.20 32.72
C PRO A 649 -19.62 2.47 32.19
N VAL A 650 -19.66 1.99 30.95
CA VAL A 650 -18.60 1.24 30.29
C VAL A 650 -18.24 1.94 28.99
N ALA A 651 -16.95 2.23 28.77
CA ALA A 651 -16.49 2.92 27.56
C ALA A 651 -16.63 2.04 26.31
N LEU A 652 -16.18 0.79 26.38
CA LEU A 652 -16.25 -0.19 25.29
C LEU A 652 -17.53 -1.03 25.36
N SER A 653 -18.70 -0.39 25.23
CA SER A 653 -20.00 -1.08 25.28
C SER A 653 -20.30 -1.93 24.04
N SER A 654 -19.58 -1.69 22.95
CA SER A 654 -19.75 -2.35 21.66
C SER A 654 -18.37 -2.61 21.08
N PRO A 655 -18.06 -3.85 20.63
CA PRO A 655 -16.81 -4.12 19.95
C PRO A 655 -16.66 -3.27 18.68
N ARG A 656 -17.75 -2.74 18.14
CA ARG A 656 -17.79 -2.05 16.83
C ARG A 656 -17.44 -0.58 16.89
N ASP A 657 -17.62 0.04 18.05
CA ASP A 657 -17.57 1.49 18.14
C ASP A 657 -16.12 1.93 18.36
N LYS A 658 -15.70 2.97 17.65
CA LYS A 658 -14.43 3.65 17.93
C LYS A 658 -14.68 4.67 19.04
N VAL A 659 -13.97 4.50 20.15
CA VAL A 659 -14.05 5.38 21.30
C VAL A 659 -12.79 6.24 21.34
N PRO A 660 -12.89 7.57 21.21
CA PRO A 660 -11.74 8.44 21.31
C PRO A 660 -11.29 8.54 22.78
N CYS A 661 -10.03 8.24 23.05
CA CYS A 661 -9.43 8.32 24.37
C CYS A 661 -8.24 9.28 24.36
N GLN A 662 -8.16 10.13 25.38
CA GLN A 662 -7.14 11.18 25.44
C GLN A 662 -5.89 10.66 26.14
N LEU A 663 -4.70 10.83 25.56
CA LEU A 663 -3.43 10.57 26.23
C LEU A 663 -3.25 11.60 27.36
N VAL A 664 -3.32 11.20 28.62
CA VAL A 664 -3.20 12.11 29.77
C VAL A 664 -1.86 12.02 30.49
N ASP A 665 -1.14 10.90 30.34
CA ASP A 665 0.23 10.77 30.84
C ASP A 665 1.04 9.84 29.93
N LYS A 666 2.35 10.11 29.83
CA LYS A 666 3.32 9.31 29.09
C LYS A 666 4.62 9.25 29.89
N LYS A 667 4.88 8.10 30.51
CA LYS A 667 6.07 7.88 31.33
C LYS A 667 7.11 7.07 30.56
N GLU A 668 8.33 7.58 30.47
CA GLU A 668 9.47 6.81 29.94
C GLU A 668 9.98 5.87 31.04
N LEU A 669 9.91 4.55 30.79
CA LEU A 669 10.37 3.54 31.75
C LEU A 669 11.78 3.04 31.41
N SER A 670 12.10 2.98 30.12
CA SER A 670 13.44 2.68 29.61
C SER A 670 13.66 3.44 28.31
N ARG A 671 14.81 3.25 27.67
CA ARG A 671 15.11 3.81 26.34
C ARG A 671 13.99 3.57 25.34
N ASP A 672 13.43 2.36 25.30
CA ASP A 672 12.47 1.90 24.30
C ASP A 672 11.16 1.41 24.89
N VAL A 673 10.85 1.71 26.15
CA VAL A 673 9.57 1.35 26.78
C VAL A 673 8.90 2.57 27.35
N ARG A 674 7.61 2.71 27.05
CA ARG A 674 6.74 3.79 27.53
C ARG A 674 5.50 3.19 28.19
N LEU A 675 5.06 3.82 29.27
CA LEU A 675 3.73 3.61 29.84
C LEU A 675 2.85 4.79 29.41
N PHE A 676 1.80 4.49 28.66
CA PHE A 676 0.83 5.48 28.20
C PHE A 676 -0.45 5.34 29.00
N ARG A 677 -0.93 6.44 29.59
CA ARG A 677 -2.22 6.50 30.28
C ARG A 677 -3.23 7.23 29.43
N PHE A 678 -4.33 6.58 29.11
CA PHE A 678 -5.42 7.15 28.32
C PHE A 678 -6.66 7.35 29.19
N ALA A 679 -7.17 8.57 29.24
CA ALA A 679 -8.45 8.86 29.86
C ALA A 679 -9.59 8.36 28.97
N LEU A 680 -10.57 7.72 29.62
CA LEU A 680 -11.84 7.33 29.02
C LEU A 680 -12.69 8.59 28.74
N PRO A 681 -13.71 8.51 27.86
CA PRO A 681 -14.58 9.64 27.56
C PRO A 681 -15.22 10.30 28.78
N SER A 682 -15.50 9.52 29.82
CA SER A 682 -15.97 10.01 31.12
C SER A 682 -15.15 9.43 32.27
N SER A 683 -14.93 10.25 33.29
CA SER A 683 -14.10 9.90 34.45
C SER A 683 -14.73 8.88 35.40
N ASP A 684 -16.00 8.55 35.22
CA ASP A 684 -16.77 7.57 35.99
C ASP A 684 -16.92 6.22 35.26
N GLN A 685 -16.39 6.10 34.04
CA GLN A 685 -16.45 4.88 33.25
C GLN A 685 -15.35 3.89 33.64
N VAL A 686 -15.62 2.59 33.47
CA VAL A 686 -14.56 1.58 33.32
C VAL A 686 -14.33 1.30 31.84
N LEU A 687 -13.16 0.74 31.48
CA LEU A 687 -12.86 0.44 30.07
C LEU A 687 -13.85 -0.57 29.48
N GLY A 688 -14.21 -1.62 30.24
CA GLY A 688 -15.10 -2.69 29.76
C GLY A 688 -14.39 -3.85 29.07
N LEU A 689 -13.13 -4.11 29.40
CA LEU A 689 -12.33 -5.17 28.80
C LEU A 689 -12.27 -6.39 29.73
N PRO A 690 -12.87 -7.55 29.36
CA PRO A 690 -12.70 -8.80 30.10
C PRO A 690 -11.22 -9.25 30.15
N VAL A 691 -10.84 -9.96 31.21
CA VAL A 691 -9.46 -10.43 31.41
C VAL A 691 -9.07 -11.43 30.32
N GLY A 692 -7.96 -11.22 29.63
CA GLY A 692 -7.50 -12.04 28.49
C GLY A 692 -7.88 -11.47 27.12
N LYS A 693 -8.79 -10.50 27.07
CA LYS A 693 -9.13 -9.76 25.85
C LYS A 693 -8.18 -8.58 25.63
N HIS A 694 -8.21 -8.00 24.44
CA HIS A 694 -7.41 -6.85 24.03
C HIS A 694 -8.28 -5.79 23.37
N ILE A 695 -7.68 -4.63 23.10
CA ILE A 695 -8.28 -3.54 22.32
C ILE A 695 -7.48 -3.34 21.03
N PHE A 696 -8.14 -2.84 19.97
CA PHE A 696 -7.44 -2.23 18.85
C PHE A 696 -7.23 -0.76 19.12
N VAL A 697 -5.97 -0.33 19.03
CA VAL A 697 -5.59 1.08 18.93
C VAL A 697 -5.57 1.45 17.45
N CYS A 698 -6.29 2.51 17.08
CA CYS A 698 -6.52 2.94 15.72
C CYS A 698 -5.95 4.35 15.51
N ALA A 699 -5.10 4.52 14.51
CA ALA A 699 -4.55 5.82 14.13
C ALA A 699 -4.44 5.95 12.61
N SER A 700 -4.62 7.15 12.08
CA SER A 700 -4.17 7.47 10.72
C SER A 700 -2.71 7.88 10.77
N ILE A 701 -1.81 6.96 10.41
CA ILE A 701 -0.37 7.19 10.41
C ILE A 701 0.04 7.34 8.96
N GLU A 702 0.57 8.52 8.60
CA GLU A 702 0.90 8.86 7.22
C GLU A 702 -0.32 8.61 6.29
N GLY A 703 -1.52 9.03 6.71
CA GLY A 703 -2.76 8.89 5.93
C GLY A 703 -3.31 7.47 5.76
N LYS A 704 -2.61 6.43 6.23
CA LYS A 704 -3.11 5.05 6.25
C LYS A 704 -3.72 4.75 7.60
N LEU A 705 -4.88 4.10 7.60
CA LEU A 705 -5.42 3.51 8.82
C LEU A 705 -4.46 2.41 9.30
N CYS A 706 -3.85 2.63 10.46
CA CYS A 706 -3.05 1.64 11.17
C CYS A 706 -3.83 1.19 12.40
N MET A 707 -4.14 -0.10 12.48
CA MET A 707 -4.77 -0.73 13.64
C MET A 707 -3.83 -1.79 14.23
N ARG A 708 -3.64 -1.77 15.55
CA ARG A 708 -2.80 -2.74 16.27
C ARG A 708 -3.45 -3.14 17.60
N ALA A 709 -3.39 -4.43 17.90
CA ALA A 709 -3.91 -4.98 19.14
C ALA A 709 -2.96 -4.67 20.30
N TYR A 710 -3.52 -4.28 21.44
CA TYR A 710 -2.79 -4.09 22.70
C TYR A 710 -3.66 -4.58 23.86
N THR A 711 -3.02 -5.23 24.84
CA THR A 711 -3.67 -5.57 26.10
C THR A 711 -3.27 -4.53 27.16
N PRO A 712 -4.23 -3.79 27.74
CA PRO A 712 -3.96 -2.89 28.85
C PRO A 712 -3.36 -3.61 30.07
N THR A 713 -2.47 -2.91 30.77
CA THR A 713 -1.84 -3.36 32.02
C THR A 713 -2.48 -2.75 33.28
N SER A 714 -3.40 -1.80 33.10
CA SER A 714 -4.29 -1.31 34.16
C SER A 714 -5.28 -2.38 34.61
N MET A 715 -5.86 -2.23 35.81
CA MET A 715 -6.89 -3.15 36.27
C MET A 715 -8.15 -3.04 35.38
N VAL A 716 -8.87 -4.15 35.21
CA VAL A 716 -10.09 -4.17 34.39
C VAL A 716 -11.26 -3.36 34.98
N ASP A 717 -11.23 -3.13 36.29
CA ASP A 717 -12.19 -2.31 37.05
C ASP A 717 -11.65 -0.91 37.39
N GLU A 718 -10.52 -0.51 36.79
CA GLU A 718 -9.98 0.83 36.96
C GLU A 718 -10.91 1.86 36.31
N VAL A 719 -11.18 2.93 37.06
CA VAL A 719 -12.17 3.94 36.68
C VAL A 719 -11.49 5.16 36.05
N GLY A 720 -12.05 5.63 34.95
CA GLY A 720 -11.69 6.86 34.24
C GLY A 720 -10.50 6.75 33.30
N HIS A 721 -9.72 5.67 33.34
CA HIS A 721 -8.55 5.51 32.47
C HIS A 721 -8.14 4.05 32.24
N PHE A 722 -7.23 3.83 31.30
CA PHE A 722 -6.50 2.59 31.13
C PHE A 722 -5.04 2.86 30.73
N ASP A 723 -4.16 1.91 31.03
CA ASP A 723 -2.73 2.03 30.80
C ASP A 723 -2.24 1.01 29.77
N LEU A 724 -1.44 1.46 28.79
CA LEU A 724 -0.76 0.62 27.82
C LEU A 724 0.76 0.67 28.04
N LEU A 725 1.35 -0.46 28.40
CA LEU A 725 2.80 -0.64 28.44
C LEU A 725 3.31 -1.11 27.08
N ILE A 726 4.06 -0.26 26.38
CA ILE A 726 4.44 -0.49 24.98
C ILE A 726 5.94 -0.35 24.80
N LYS A 727 6.53 -1.33 24.11
CA LYS A 727 7.89 -1.23 23.57
C LYS A 727 7.88 -0.46 22.25
N VAL A 728 8.55 0.69 22.23
CA VAL A 728 8.76 1.54 21.05
C VAL A 728 9.87 0.92 20.21
N TYR A 729 9.53 0.53 18.99
CA TYR A 729 10.50 0.00 18.04
C TYR A 729 10.96 1.17 17.18
N PHE A 730 12.06 1.82 17.56
CA PHE A 730 12.53 3.00 16.82
C PHE A 730 13.11 2.62 15.45
N LYS A 731 12.94 3.53 14.50
CA LYS A 731 13.57 3.49 13.19
C LYS A 731 15.09 3.36 13.31
N ASN A 732 15.69 2.62 12.38
CA ASN A 732 17.13 2.39 12.23
C ASN A 732 17.84 1.59 13.34
N GLU A 733 17.10 0.96 14.25
CA GLU A 733 17.73 0.14 15.30
C GLU A 733 17.86 -1.33 14.94
N HIS A 734 16.80 -1.92 14.39
CA HIS A 734 16.79 -3.32 14.05
C HIS A 734 17.11 -3.51 12.56
N PRO A 735 18.21 -4.17 12.17
CA PRO A 735 18.63 -4.25 10.77
C PRO A 735 17.62 -4.96 9.87
N LYS A 736 16.77 -5.84 10.42
CA LYS A 736 15.66 -6.50 9.68
C LYS A 736 14.36 -5.69 9.65
N PHE A 737 14.20 -4.72 10.54
CA PHE A 737 13.01 -3.85 10.61
C PHE A 737 13.42 -2.39 10.69
N PRO A 738 14.11 -1.86 9.66
CA PRO A 738 14.70 -0.54 9.74
C PRO A 738 13.69 0.61 9.85
N ASP A 739 12.41 0.38 9.49
CA ASP A 739 11.31 1.33 9.73
C ASP A 739 10.88 1.43 11.19
N GLY A 740 11.25 0.45 12.02
CA GLY A 740 10.70 0.31 13.37
C GLY A 740 9.21 -0.07 13.37
N GLY A 741 8.52 0.23 14.46
CA GLY A 741 7.09 -0.02 14.64
C GLY A 741 6.30 1.25 14.36
N LEU A 742 5.46 1.25 13.32
CA LEU A 742 4.68 2.44 12.92
C LEU A 742 3.78 2.95 14.05
N MET A 743 2.94 2.08 14.63
CA MET A 743 2.04 2.46 15.72
C MET A 743 2.80 2.83 17.00
N THR A 744 3.86 2.11 17.36
CA THR A 744 4.57 2.35 18.62
C THR A 744 5.38 3.66 18.58
N GLN A 745 5.98 3.99 17.44
CA GLN A 745 6.61 5.30 17.22
C GLN A 745 5.57 6.43 17.14
N TYR A 746 4.40 6.19 16.54
CA TYR A 746 3.31 7.16 16.53
C TYR A 746 2.84 7.49 17.94
N LEU A 747 2.57 6.46 18.76
CA LEU A 747 2.21 6.64 20.17
C LEU A 747 3.32 7.36 20.95
N ASP A 748 4.59 7.00 20.74
CA ASP A 748 5.72 7.69 21.36
C ASP A 748 5.80 9.18 20.94
N SER A 749 5.50 9.50 19.68
CA SER A 749 5.44 10.88 19.19
C SER A 749 4.21 11.67 19.64
N LEU A 750 3.18 10.98 20.16
CA LEU A 750 1.91 11.59 20.52
C LEU A 750 2.11 12.53 21.74
N PRO A 751 1.72 13.81 21.64
CA PRO A 751 1.80 14.72 22.77
C PRO A 751 0.70 14.41 23.78
N VAL A 752 1.00 14.58 25.07
CA VAL A 752 -0.03 14.53 26.13
C VAL A 752 -1.11 15.57 25.80
N GLY A 753 -2.36 15.14 25.84
CA GLY A 753 -3.57 15.88 25.45
C GLY A 753 -4.14 15.48 24.09
N ALA A 754 -3.40 14.77 23.24
CA ALA A 754 -3.91 14.26 21.97
C ALA A 754 -4.79 13.01 22.15
N TYR A 755 -5.60 12.72 21.13
CA TYR A 755 -6.56 11.61 21.14
C TYR A 755 -6.08 10.44 20.28
N ILE A 756 -6.47 9.24 20.69
CA ILE A 756 -6.34 8.00 19.93
C ILE A 756 -7.70 7.31 19.92
N ASP A 757 -8.08 6.66 18.82
CA ASP A 757 -9.30 5.86 18.78
C ASP A 757 -8.99 4.45 19.28
N VAL A 758 -9.82 3.93 20.19
CA VAL A 758 -9.78 2.53 20.62
C VAL A 758 -11.07 1.80 20.27
N LYS A 759 -10.95 0.52 19.92
CA LYS A 759 -12.05 -0.36 19.54
C LYS A 759 -11.92 -1.69 20.29
N GLY A 760 -13.00 -2.21 20.86
CA GLY A 760 -12.98 -3.43 21.67
C GLY A 760 -14.25 -3.55 22.53
N PRO A 761 -14.35 -4.53 23.44
CA PRO A 761 -13.36 -5.57 23.74
C PRO A 761 -13.25 -6.63 22.64
N LEU A 762 -12.04 -7.18 22.43
CA LEU A 762 -11.73 -8.14 21.37
C LEU A 762 -10.90 -9.32 21.88
N GLY A 763 -11.05 -10.48 21.26
CA GLY A 763 -10.25 -11.65 21.58
C GLY A 763 -11.10 -12.79 22.14
N HIS A 764 -10.65 -14.00 21.83
CA HIS A 764 -11.40 -15.23 22.04
C HIS A 764 -11.11 -15.90 23.39
N VAL A 765 -10.24 -15.30 24.21
CA VAL A 765 -9.84 -15.80 25.53
C VAL A 765 -10.37 -14.86 26.58
N GLU A 766 -11.14 -15.39 27.51
CA GLU A 766 -11.60 -14.66 28.69
C GLU A 766 -11.32 -15.50 29.93
N TYR A 767 -10.58 -14.96 30.88
CA TYR A 767 -10.43 -15.54 32.21
C TYR A 767 -11.58 -15.04 33.09
N THR A 768 -12.44 -15.95 33.55
CA THR A 768 -13.62 -15.61 34.35
C THR A 768 -13.40 -15.79 35.86
N GLY A 769 -12.20 -16.25 36.26
CA GLY A 769 -11.77 -16.42 37.64
C GLY A 769 -11.69 -17.89 38.08
N ARG A 770 -10.89 -18.17 39.12
CA ARG A 770 -10.79 -19.49 39.79
C ARG A 770 -10.48 -20.67 38.85
N GLY A 771 -9.57 -20.45 37.91
CA GLY A 771 -9.13 -21.42 36.92
C GLY A 771 -10.06 -21.54 35.72
N GLU A 772 -11.19 -20.83 35.70
CA GLU A 772 -12.15 -20.87 34.60
C GLU A 772 -11.77 -19.89 33.49
N PHE A 773 -11.80 -20.39 32.26
CA PHE A 773 -11.63 -19.65 31.03
C PHE A 773 -12.81 -19.90 30.11
N VAL A 774 -13.21 -18.89 29.34
CA VAL A 774 -14.04 -19.05 28.15
C VAL A 774 -13.13 -18.84 26.94
N ILE A 775 -12.91 -19.91 26.18
CA ILE A 775 -12.00 -19.92 25.04
C ILE A 775 -12.79 -20.31 23.79
N ASN A 776 -12.85 -19.41 22.81
CA ASN A 776 -13.72 -19.55 21.64
C ASN A 776 -15.19 -19.85 22.04
N GLY A 777 -15.67 -19.17 23.09
CA GLY A 777 -17.02 -19.36 23.65
C GLY A 777 -17.23 -20.66 24.45
N LYS A 778 -16.22 -21.52 24.56
CA LYS A 778 -16.32 -22.79 25.31
C LYS A 778 -15.66 -22.65 26.67
N PRO A 779 -16.33 -23.08 27.77
CA PRO A 779 -15.70 -23.13 29.07
C PRO A 779 -14.53 -24.12 29.07
N ARG A 780 -13.49 -23.77 29.82
CA ARG A 780 -12.28 -24.53 30.08
C ARG A 780 -11.90 -24.28 31.53
N ASN A 781 -11.45 -25.31 32.23
CA ASN A 781 -10.91 -25.18 33.58
C ASN A 781 -9.42 -25.56 33.55
N ALA A 782 -8.60 -24.81 34.27
CA ALA A 782 -7.21 -25.13 34.50
C ALA A 782 -6.82 -24.77 35.92
N ARG A 783 -6.27 -25.73 36.65
CA ARG A 783 -5.65 -25.48 37.96
C ARG A 783 -4.22 -24.99 37.82
N ARG A 784 -3.56 -25.31 36.70
CA ARG A 784 -2.16 -25.02 36.45
C ARG A 784 -2.00 -24.37 35.07
N LEU A 785 -1.36 -23.22 35.00
CA LEU A 785 -1.12 -22.47 33.78
C LEU A 785 0.37 -22.49 33.42
N ALA A 786 0.70 -22.97 32.23
CA ALA A 786 2.03 -22.79 31.64
C ALA A 786 2.00 -21.53 30.76
N MET A 787 2.61 -20.45 31.21
CA MET A 787 2.65 -19.17 30.51
C MET A 787 4.01 -18.97 29.84
N ILE A 788 4.04 -18.74 28.53
CA ILE A 788 5.27 -18.49 27.78
C ILE A 788 5.16 -17.14 27.06
N ALA A 789 5.92 -16.16 27.54
CA ALA A 789 5.91 -14.81 27.01
C ALA A 789 7.24 -14.46 26.31
N GLY A 790 7.17 -13.60 25.28
CA GLY A 790 8.35 -13.04 24.63
C GLY A 790 8.23 -11.54 24.42
N GLY A 791 9.15 -10.75 24.97
CA GLY A 791 9.11 -9.28 24.89
C GLY A 791 7.79 -8.68 25.39
N SER A 792 7.14 -7.83 24.60
CA SER A 792 5.84 -7.23 24.99
C SER A 792 4.67 -8.23 25.09
N GLY A 793 4.87 -9.49 24.70
CA GLY A 793 3.90 -10.58 24.86
C GLY A 793 3.54 -10.90 26.31
N ILE A 794 4.22 -10.32 27.29
CA ILE A 794 3.87 -10.46 28.72
C ILE A 794 2.52 -9.83 29.07
N THR A 795 2.05 -8.82 28.34
CA THR A 795 0.88 -8.01 28.71
C THR A 795 -0.43 -8.80 28.91
N PRO A 796 -0.82 -9.76 28.04
CA PRO A 796 -1.98 -10.62 28.32
C PRO A 796 -1.78 -11.55 29.52
N MET A 797 -0.58 -12.11 29.71
CA MET A 797 -0.26 -12.97 30.86
C MET A 797 -0.32 -12.17 32.17
N TYR A 798 0.20 -10.95 32.16
CA TYR A 798 0.16 -10.04 33.29
C TYR A 798 -1.27 -9.78 33.76
N GLN A 799 -2.20 -9.53 32.83
CA GLN A 799 -3.61 -9.31 33.14
C GLN A 799 -4.26 -10.54 33.82
N VAL A 800 -3.94 -11.75 33.34
CA VAL A 800 -4.41 -13.01 33.95
C VAL A 800 -3.80 -13.20 35.34
N ILE A 801 -2.48 -13.04 35.49
CA ILE A 801 -1.77 -13.13 36.78
C ILE A 801 -2.37 -12.16 37.80
N GLN A 802 -2.56 -10.90 37.40
CA GLN A 802 -3.12 -9.86 38.24
C GLN A 802 -4.56 -10.19 38.69
N SER A 803 -5.38 -10.79 37.82
CA SER A 803 -6.72 -11.25 38.17
C SER A 803 -6.70 -12.43 39.15
N VAL A 804 -5.86 -13.43 38.92
CA VAL A 804 -5.73 -14.62 39.78
C VAL A 804 -5.23 -14.26 41.18
N LEU A 805 -4.21 -13.40 41.27
CA LEU A 805 -3.61 -13.01 42.54
C LEU A 805 -4.47 -12.03 43.34
N ARG A 806 -5.47 -11.39 42.71
CA ARG A 806 -6.40 -10.50 43.40
C ARG A 806 -7.60 -11.24 44.00
N ASP A 807 -8.09 -12.31 43.36
CA ASP A 807 -9.23 -13.12 43.84
C ASP A 807 -8.77 -14.10 44.93
N GLN A 808 -8.28 -13.55 46.05
CA GLN A 808 -7.76 -14.34 47.19
C GLN A 808 -8.77 -14.36 48.34
N PRO A 809 -8.93 -15.52 49.01
CA PRO A 809 -8.23 -16.80 48.81
C PRO A 809 -8.89 -17.73 47.76
N GLU A 810 -9.94 -17.30 47.07
CA GLU A 810 -10.86 -18.17 46.32
C GLU A 810 -10.25 -18.77 45.06
N ASP A 811 -9.41 -18.03 44.35
CA ASP A 811 -8.73 -18.50 43.16
C ASP A 811 -7.44 -19.19 43.56
N THR A 812 -7.36 -20.51 43.34
CA THR A 812 -6.21 -21.37 43.68
C THR A 812 -5.31 -21.72 42.49
N THR A 813 -5.51 -21.09 41.32
CA THR A 813 -4.77 -21.37 40.08
C THR A 813 -3.26 -21.14 40.23
N GLU A 814 -2.45 -22.16 39.98
CA GLU A 814 -0.98 -22.11 39.95
C GLU A 814 -0.50 -21.69 38.56
N MET A 815 0.48 -20.80 38.47
CA MET A 815 0.95 -20.16 37.25
C MET A 815 2.47 -20.28 37.15
N HIS A 816 2.94 -20.77 36.01
CA HIS A 816 4.35 -20.97 35.70
C HIS A 816 4.71 -20.14 34.47
N LEU A 817 5.42 -19.03 34.67
CA LEU A 817 5.80 -18.11 33.61
C LEU A 817 7.24 -18.32 33.18
N VAL A 818 7.45 -18.69 31.91
CA VAL A 818 8.75 -18.58 31.23
C VAL A 818 8.72 -17.33 30.36
N TYR A 819 9.56 -16.34 30.68
CA TYR A 819 9.53 -15.03 30.03
C TYR A 819 10.87 -14.71 29.35
N ALA A 820 10.84 -14.64 28.01
CA ALA A 820 12.01 -14.44 27.17
C ALA A 820 12.20 -12.98 26.71
N ASN A 821 13.39 -12.44 26.92
CA ASN A 821 13.77 -11.07 26.53
C ASN A 821 15.19 -11.06 25.92
N ARG A 822 15.66 -9.91 25.44
CA ARG A 822 17.03 -9.81 24.89
C ARG A 822 18.06 -9.68 26.01
N THR A 823 17.83 -8.78 26.94
CA THR A 823 18.70 -8.53 28.09
C THR A 823 17.85 -8.31 29.35
N GLU A 824 18.46 -8.29 30.51
CA GLU A 824 17.80 -8.05 31.79
C GLU A 824 17.11 -6.68 31.88
N ASP A 825 17.53 -5.70 31.07
CA ASP A 825 16.89 -4.38 30.97
C ASP A 825 15.60 -4.38 30.14
N ASP A 826 15.41 -5.42 29.32
CA ASP A 826 14.26 -5.55 28.43
C ASP A 826 13.06 -6.23 29.10
N ILE A 827 13.20 -6.68 30.35
CA ILE A 827 12.17 -7.42 31.09
C ILE A 827 11.14 -6.42 31.64
N LEU A 828 10.03 -6.31 30.92
CA LEU A 828 8.91 -5.47 31.32
C LEU A 828 8.25 -6.02 32.59
N LEU A 829 7.83 -5.11 33.50
CA LEU A 829 7.09 -5.44 34.73
C LEU A 829 7.85 -6.36 35.70
N ARG A 830 9.18 -6.44 35.57
CA ARG A 830 10.03 -7.33 36.37
C ARG A 830 9.84 -7.14 37.87
N ASP A 831 9.87 -5.91 38.35
CA ASP A 831 9.78 -5.61 39.79
C ASP A 831 8.47 -6.13 40.39
N GLU A 832 7.36 -6.05 39.66
CA GLU A 832 6.05 -6.55 40.09
C GLU A 832 5.95 -8.06 40.00
N LEU A 833 6.44 -8.66 38.91
CA LEU A 833 6.49 -10.12 38.73
C LEU A 833 7.36 -10.79 39.81
N ASP A 834 8.55 -10.23 40.08
CA ASP A 834 9.47 -10.73 41.11
C ASP A 834 8.85 -10.58 42.52
N ARG A 835 8.18 -9.45 42.79
CA ARG A 835 7.45 -9.23 44.03
C ARG A 835 6.32 -10.25 44.21
N TRP A 836 5.49 -10.46 43.19
CA TRP A 836 4.39 -11.43 43.26
C TRP A 836 4.87 -12.87 43.37
N ALA A 837 5.95 -13.25 42.67
CA ALA A 837 6.54 -14.58 42.81
C ALA A 837 7.12 -14.83 44.21
N ALA A 838 7.66 -13.78 44.86
CA ALA A 838 8.12 -13.86 46.25
C ALA A 838 6.97 -13.89 47.27
N GLU A 839 5.89 -13.16 47.01
CA GLU A 839 4.70 -13.08 47.86
C GLU A 839 3.82 -14.34 47.76
N TYR A 840 3.76 -14.95 46.57
CA TYR A 840 2.93 -16.13 46.29
C TYR A 840 3.75 -17.27 45.65
N PRO A 841 4.79 -17.81 46.31
CA PRO A 841 5.73 -18.76 45.72
C PRO A 841 5.09 -20.11 45.32
N ASP A 842 4.00 -20.49 46.00
CA ASP A 842 3.24 -21.70 45.68
C ASP A 842 2.31 -21.52 44.48
N ARG A 843 2.11 -20.28 44.01
CA ARG A 843 1.09 -19.89 43.03
C ARG A 843 1.65 -19.23 41.78
N LEU A 844 2.74 -18.48 41.89
CA LEU A 844 3.40 -17.85 40.74
C LEU A 844 4.89 -18.19 40.76
N LYS A 845 5.31 -18.97 39.78
CA LYS A 845 6.72 -19.29 39.51
C LYS A 845 7.15 -18.58 38.24
N VAL A 846 8.24 -17.81 38.31
CA VAL A 846 8.74 -17.03 37.17
C VAL A 846 10.17 -17.44 36.85
N TRP A 847 10.41 -17.77 35.58
CA TRP A 847 11.72 -18.07 35.03
C TRP A 847 12.02 -17.16 33.84
N TYR A 848 13.08 -16.38 33.94
CA TYR A 848 13.50 -15.50 32.85
C TYR A 848 14.48 -16.19 31.90
N VAL A 849 14.42 -15.86 30.62
CA VAL A 849 15.40 -16.30 29.62
C VAL A 849 15.87 -15.07 28.85
N ILE A 850 17.17 -14.78 28.84
CA ILE A 850 17.71 -13.64 28.11
C ILE A 850 18.75 -14.06 27.09
N ASP A 851 18.77 -13.43 25.92
CA ASP A 851 19.77 -13.70 24.87
C ASP A 851 21.19 -13.34 25.34
N GLN A 852 21.34 -12.17 25.96
CA GLN A 852 22.62 -11.65 26.44
C GLN A 852 22.50 -11.04 27.83
N VAL A 853 23.39 -11.46 28.73
CA VAL A 853 23.58 -10.83 30.06
C VAL A 853 24.41 -9.56 29.87
N LYS A 854 23.87 -8.37 30.20
CA LYS A 854 24.61 -7.10 30.12
C LYS A 854 25.50 -6.86 31.35
N ARG A 855 25.07 -7.32 32.52
CA ARG A 855 25.73 -7.15 33.83
C ARG A 855 26.04 -8.50 34.47
N PRO A 856 26.99 -9.28 33.91
CA PRO A 856 27.36 -10.59 34.47
C PRO A 856 27.85 -10.52 35.93
N GLU A 857 28.35 -9.37 36.38
CA GLU A 857 28.75 -9.10 37.76
C GLU A 857 27.60 -9.14 38.77
N GLU A 858 26.34 -8.95 38.33
CA GLU A 858 25.15 -9.05 39.20
C GLU A 858 24.71 -10.51 39.41
N GLY A 859 25.36 -11.48 38.75
CA GLY A 859 25.09 -12.91 38.94
C GLY A 859 23.72 -13.34 38.40
N TRP A 860 23.51 -13.18 37.08
CA TRP A 860 22.27 -13.62 36.42
C TRP A 860 22.00 -15.11 36.67
N LYS A 861 20.98 -15.39 37.48
CA LYS A 861 20.66 -16.74 37.99
C LYS A 861 19.67 -17.53 37.11
N TYR A 862 19.18 -16.94 36.02
CA TYR A 862 18.17 -17.55 35.15
C TYR A 862 18.76 -18.00 33.81
N GLY A 863 17.91 -18.46 32.87
CA GLY A 863 18.36 -18.97 31.57
C GLY A 863 19.04 -17.91 30.69
N VAL A 864 20.03 -18.35 29.91
CA VAL A 864 20.69 -17.54 28.88
C VAL A 864 20.57 -18.23 27.51
N GLY A 865 20.20 -17.49 26.47
CA GLY A 865 19.97 -17.97 25.11
C GLY A 865 18.49 -17.94 24.71
N PHE A 866 17.98 -19.07 24.20
CA PHE A 866 16.60 -19.22 23.72
C PHE A 866 15.78 -20.08 24.67
N VAL A 867 14.45 -20.00 24.57
CA VAL A 867 13.57 -21.00 25.19
C VAL A 867 13.81 -22.34 24.50
N THR A 868 14.27 -23.35 25.25
CA THR A 868 14.52 -24.70 24.74
C THR A 868 13.56 -25.72 25.35
N GLU A 869 13.63 -26.97 24.89
CA GLU A 869 12.84 -28.06 25.48
C GLU A 869 13.21 -28.27 26.96
N GLU A 870 14.49 -28.21 27.28
CA GLU A 870 15.00 -28.37 28.65
C GLU A 870 14.44 -27.29 29.58
N VAL A 871 14.48 -26.02 29.16
CA VAL A 871 13.92 -24.90 29.94
C VAL A 871 12.43 -25.10 30.19
N LEU A 872 11.66 -25.51 29.19
CA LEU A 872 10.23 -25.75 29.38
C LEU A 872 9.97 -26.92 30.32
N ARG A 873 10.67 -28.06 30.16
CA ARG A 873 10.50 -29.23 31.04
C ARG A 873 10.87 -28.95 32.50
N GLU A 874 11.82 -28.04 32.74
CA GLU A 874 12.24 -27.67 34.09
C GLU A 874 11.29 -26.66 34.76
N HIS A 875 10.69 -25.75 33.99
CA HIS A 875 10.01 -24.56 34.54
C HIS A 875 8.52 -24.45 34.24
N VAL A 876 7.92 -25.32 33.43
CA VAL A 876 6.46 -25.37 33.23
C VAL A 876 5.92 -26.79 33.46
N PRO A 877 4.66 -26.95 33.91
CA PRO A 877 4.08 -28.27 34.15
C PRO A 877 3.98 -29.08 32.85
N GLU A 878 4.01 -30.41 32.96
CA GLU A 878 3.66 -31.30 31.86
C GLU A 878 2.15 -31.19 31.54
N GLY A 879 1.78 -31.40 30.27
CA GLY A 879 0.38 -31.39 29.83
C GLY A 879 -0.46 -32.46 30.51
N GLY A 880 -1.71 -32.11 30.84
CA GLY A 880 -2.70 -32.94 31.52
C GLY A 880 -4.07 -32.27 31.56
N ASP A 881 -5.07 -32.95 32.12
CA ASP A 881 -6.47 -32.51 32.07
C ASP A 881 -6.75 -31.19 32.82
N ASP A 882 -5.87 -30.81 33.76
CA ASP A 882 -5.98 -29.60 34.59
C ASP A 882 -4.97 -28.50 34.19
N THR A 883 -4.27 -28.66 33.05
CA THR A 883 -3.28 -27.69 32.57
C THR A 883 -3.68 -27.00 31.28
N LEU A 884 -3.43 -25.69 31.22
CA LEU A 884 -3.50 -24.89 29.98
C LEU A 884 -2.18 -24.17 29.75
N ALA A 885 -1.69 -24.22 28.52
CA ALA A 885 -0.57 -23.43 28.05
C ALA A 885 -1.05 -22.16 27.37
N LEU A 886 -0.56 -21.02 27.83
CA LEU A 886 -0.83 -19.68 27.33
C LEU A 886 0.47 -19.13 26.72
N ALA A 887 0.47 -18.71 25.46
CA ALA A 887 1.68 -18.18 24.84
C ALA A 887 1.44 -16.88 24.06
N CYS A 888 2.40 -15.96 24.13
CA CYS A 888 2.39 -14.72 23.35
C CYS A 888 3.82 -14.21 23.14
N GLY A 889 4.18 -13.89 21.89
CA GLY A 889 5.52 -13.41 21.58
C GLY A 889 5.81 -13.46 20.08
N PRO A 890 7.07 -13.25 19.68
CA PRO A 890 7.45 -13.24 18.26
C PRO A 890 7.10 -14.58 17.58
N PRO A 891 6.52 -14.56 16.35
CA PRO A 891 6.11 -15.78 15.66
C PRO A 891 7.20 -16.88 15.55
N PRO A 892 8.50 -16.56 15.35
CA PRO A 892 9.55 -17.58 15.36
C PRO A 892 9.69 -18.31 16.70
N MET A 893 9.54 -17.61 17.83
CA MET A 893 9.59 -18.23 19.16
C MET A 893 8.44 -19.22 19.32
N ILE A 894 7.21 -18.79 19.00
CA ILE A 894 6.02 -19.63 19.12
C ILE A 894 6.14 -20.87 18.21
N LYS A 895 6.44 -20.66 16.92
CA LYS A 895 6.46 -21.71 15.91
C LYS A 895 7.58 -22.73 16.08
N PHE A 896 8.78 -22.28 16.45
CA PHE A 896 9.98 -23.14 16.42
C PHE A 896 10.44 -23.62 17.81
N ALA A 897 10.09 -22.91 18.88
CA ALA A 897 10.52 -23.26 20.23
C ALA A 897 9.35 -23.65 21.15
N VAL A 898 8.23 -22.93 21.13
CA VAL A 898 7.13 -23.17 22.09
C VAL A 898 6.24 -24.32 21.64
N SER A 899 5.57 -24.20 20.50
CA SER A 899 4.56 -25.17 20.05
C SER A 899 5.12 -26.60 19.92
N PRO A 900 6.28 -26.84 19.27
CA PRO A 900 6.81 -28.20 19.14
C PRO A 900 7.22 -28.84 20.47
N ASN A 901 7.70 -28.03 21.43
CA ASN A 901 8.15 -28.56 22.70
C ASN A 901 7.00 -28.76 23.69
N LEU A 902 5.95 -27.93 23.66
CA LEU A 902 4.72 -28.19 24.41
C LEU A 902 4.00 -29.46 23.92
N GLU A 903 3.99 -29.70 22.60
CA GLU A 903 3.45 -30.95 22.04
C GLU A 903 4.22 -32.18 22.59
N LYS A 904 5.56 -32.13 22.61
CA LYS A 904 6.41 -33.17 23.26
C LYS A 904 6.22 -33.27 24.77
N MET A 905 5.66 -32.23 25.40
CA MET A 905 5.29 -32.19 26.81
C MET A 905 3.81 -32.54 27.03
N LYS A 906 3.17 -33.22 26.07
CA LYS A 906 1.79 -33.77 26.17
C LYS A 906 0.68 -32.72 26.23
N TYR A 907 0.92 -31.48 25.83
CA TYR A 907 -0.16 -30.51 25.66
C TYR A 907 -0.99 -30.88 24.43
N ASP A 908 -2.32 -30.93 24.58
CA ASP A 908 -3.23 -30.97 23.45
C ASP A 908 -3.18 -29.61 22.74
N MET A 909 -2.54 -29.58 21.58
CA MET A 909 -2.32 -28.33 20.82
C MET A 909 -3.63 -27.69 20.31
N ALA A 910 -4.74 -28.42 20.29
CA ALA A 910 -6.05 -27.90 19.87
C ALA A 910 -6.90 -27.42 21.05
N ASN A 911 -6.79 -28.05 22.22
CA ASN A 911 -7.66 -27.77 23.38
C ASN A 911 -6.97 -27.13 24.57
N SER A 912 -5.67 -27.36 24.73
CA SER A 912 -4.88 -26.96 25.90
C SER A 912 -3.76 -25.98 25.60
N PHE A 913 -3.55 -25.60 24.34
CA PHE A 913 -2.57 -24.58 23.95
C PHE A 913 -3.28 -23.37 23.32
N ILE A 914 -3.07 -22.19 23.91
CA ILE A 914 -3.74 -20.95 23.55
C ILE A 914 -2.69 -19.91 23.22
N VAL A 915 -2.79 -19.31 22.05
CA VAL A 915 -1.93 -18.21 21.61
C VAL A 915 -2.75 -16.93 21.60
N PHE A 916 -2.32 -15.93 22.36
CA PHE A 916 -2.96 -14.61 22.39
C PHE A 916 -2.69 -13.79 21.13
#